data_AF-A0AAX1FYF4-F1
#
_entry.id   AF-A0AAX1FYF4-F1
#
_cell.length_a   1.000
_cell.length_b   1.000
_cell.length_c   1.000
_cell.angle_alpha   90.00
_cell.angle_beta   90.00
_cell.angle_gamma   90.00
#
_symmetry.space_group_name_H-M   'P 1'
#
loop_
_entity.id
_entity.type
_entity.pdbx_description
1 polymer ?
#
loop_
_entity_poly.entity_id
_entity_poly.type
_entity_poly.pdbx_seq_one_letter_code
_entity_poly.pdbx_strand_id
1 'polypeptide(L)'
;MFDYDKSIFDGICIPYARFSTTEQDKVGRKSLERQLEEAKRYASQNNLYISDDLIFTDKGVSGFAKQGQLSKTFEKGQMALLLDVLEDVPFKERENIYLCFHAFDRFSRQHPEVAYEQFSRILKRGFNIVTTIDDCLYSSKEADLESMLISIIKMSSAHYESEVKSVYVSDAHRRRREMLEYLYNHPTQKGKHKHIGLKQSTTPRWIIESEIIYDFVDDNGVARKDSFSKFSLDEAKAEIINQIFDWKIQGLGHTKICQLLNQKQIPTFEDGNCRKAEKWHTFAISNLFKNKSTIGTFTLKTVEDEEYFCESERIFKTRSNKVDATSEMENYFPAVVTVEKYEAALKIIAMNNKGEKISEPEDKTHVFSKVLRCTCGGRLVFKGTRKTGKSEKADWFEYLRCEKAILKDGCDAENIIYKDFEMAFLRFATSSNYTVFSTTQSKLKTKLKRLSIKQSYLNGEKEQLLLEAKGLNKTFESIVTQNLDATLLLDSISKNKSLLNTVQNELVKIENQVKGVEREYEKSGKPIDKRIIKKELRSEDYSKRLLMRKAVNQQLRKNVVHMEVCSTKLLKFVIVCFDDYVIRTYAYQDEFSSDLMFNFIKINVENLDESEAYDLIIHLFKEVRISLSGENAVITNFDLKVHLSGIKEKYLK
;
A
#
# COMPACT_ATOMS: atom_id res chain seq x y z
N MET A 1 -36.96 1.91 13.91
CA MET A 1 -35.97 1.97 12.82
C MET A 1 -36.66 1.89 11.46
N PHE A 2 -37.71 1.07 11.30
CA PHE A 2 -38.49 0.95 10.06
C PHE A 2 -39.84 1.68 10.12
N ASP A 3 -39.84 2.90 10.67
CA ASP A 3 -41.08 3.68 10.85
C ASP A 3 -41.29 4.58 9.62
N TYR A 4 -42.47 4.49 9.00
CA TYR A 4 -42.87 5.28 7.83
C TYR A 4 -44.38 5.51 7.86
N ASP A 5 -44.84 6.55 7.19
CA ASP A 5 -46.26 6.88 7.15
C ASP A 5 -47.02 5.88 6.26
N LYS A 6 -47.71 4.93 6.92
CA LYS A 6 -48.51 3.88 6.28
C LYS A 6 -49.76 4.42 5.56
N SER A 7 -50.07 5.72 5.69
CA SER A 7 -51.17 6.35 4.95
C SER A 7 -50.73 6.90 3.59
N ILE A 8 -49.42 7.08 3.38
CA ILE A 8 -48.84 7.69 2.18
C ILE A 8 -48.06 6.65 1.36
N PHE A 9 -47.32 5.76 2.03
CA PHE A 9 -46.41 4.81 1.37
C PHE A 9 -46.85 3.35 1.58
N ASP A 10 -46.68 2.55 0.53
CA ASP A 10 -47.07 1.13 0.52
C ASP A 10 -46.02 0.22 1.22
N GLY A 11 -44.83 0.75 1.47
CA GLY A 11 -43.75 0.04 2.16
C GLY A 11 -42.47 0.85 2.25
N ILE A 12 -41.38 0.20 2.68
CA ILE A 12 -40.04 0.79 2.81
C ILE A 12 -39.04 0.09 1.88
N CYS A 13 -38.30 0.86 1.06
CA CYS A 13 -37.19 0.35 0.25
C CYS A 13 -35.86 0.60 0.96
N ILE A 14 -35.07 -0.47 1.09
CA ILE A 14 -33.75 -0.49 1.71
C ILE A 14 -32.74 -0.78 0.60
N PRO A 15 -32.04 0.25 0.09
CA PRO A 15 -31.04 0.06 -0.96
C PRO A 15 -29.74 -0.53 -0.41
N TYR A 16 -29.22 -1.52 -1.12
CA TYR A 16 -27.90 -2.11 -0.90
C TYR A 16 -27.02 -1.92 -2.14
N ALA A 17 -25.89 -1.23 -1.98
CA ALA A 17 -24.98 -0.95 -3.07
C ALA A 17 -23.54 -1.42 -2.76
N ARG A 18 -22.84 -1.89 -3.78
CA ARG A 18 -21.46 -2.42 -3.66
C ARG A 18 -20.66 -2.17 -4.93
N PHE A 19 -19.35 -1.95 -4.81
CA PHE A 19 -18.44 -1.91 -5.95
C PHE A 19 -17.33 -2.96 -5.84
N SER A 20 -16.79 -3.39 -6.98
CA SER A 20 -15.95 -4.58 -7.11
C SER A 20 -14.44 -4.33 -7.00
N THR A 21 -13.96 -3.09 -7.05
CA THR A 21 -12.52 -2.77 -7.16
C THR A 21 -12.01 -1.95 -5.99
N THR A 22 -10.83 -2.30 -5.47
CA THR A 22 -10.08 -1.56 -4.43
C THR A 22 -9.33 -0.35 -5.00
N GLU A 23 -9.82 0.27 -6.07
CA GLU A 23 -9.24 1.47 -6.64
C GLU A 23 -10.06 2.69 -6.18
N GLN A 24 -9.38 3.61 -5.49
CA GLN A 24 -9.94 4.87 -4.99
C GLN A 24 -10.16 5.88 -6.13
N ASP A 25 -10.83 5.48 -7.21
CA ASP A 25 -11.05 6.33 -8.37
C ASP A 25 -12.45 6.94 -8.42
N LYS A 26 -12.52 8.11 -9.07
CA LYS A 26 -13.75 8.86 -9.38
C LYS A 26 -14.85 7.99 -10.04
N VAL A 27 -14.46 6.88 -10.68
CA VAL A 27 -15.35 5.90 -11.31
C VAL A 27 -16.17 5.12 -10.28
N GLY A 28 -15.59 4.79 -9.12
CA GLY A 28 -16.27 4.05 -8.05
C GLY A 28 -17.42 4.85 -7.42
N ARG A 29 -17.22 6.16 -7.20
CA ARG A 29 -18.28 7.07 -6.69
C ARG A 29 -19.43 7.22 -7.67
N LYS A 30 -19.13 7.40 -8.97
CA LYS A 30 -20.15 7.48 -10.02
C LYS A 30 -20.99 6.20 -10.13
N SER A 31 -20.37 5.03 -9.92
CA SER A 31 -21.09 3.75 -9.92
C SER A 31 -22.03 3.62 -8.71
N LEU A 32 -21.60 4.08 -7.53
CA LEU A 32 -22.44 4.07 -6.33
C LEU A 32 -23.62 5.04 -6.44
N GLU A 33 -23.37 6.26 -6.91
CA GLU A 33 -24.40 7.28 -7.15
C GLU A 33 -25.47 6.75 -8.12
N ARG A 34 -25.06 6.10 -9.21
CA ARG A 34 -26.00 5.49 -10.17
C ARG A 34 -26.87 4.41 -9.54
N GLN A 35 -26.29 3.54 -8.71
CA GLN A 35 -27.05 2.46 -8.05
C GLN A 35 -28.10 3.01 -7.08
N LEU A 36 -27.78 4.08 -6.35
CA LEU A 36 -28.71 4.73 -5.44
C LEU A 36 -29.80 5.52 -6.19
N GLU A 37 -29.45 6.18 -7.29
CA GLU A 37 -30.41 6.86 -8.16
C GLU A 37 -31.45 5.89 -8.74
N GLU A 38 -31.03 4.71 -9.18
CA GLU A 38 -31.95 3.68 -9.67
C GLU A 38 -32.86 3.12 -8.57
N ALA A 39 -32.35 2.91 -7.36
CA ALA A 39 -33.18 2.51 -6.23
C ALA A 39 -34.20 3.59 -5.86
N LYS A 40 -33.79 4.88 -5.90
CA LYS A 40 -34.69 6.03 -5.71
C LYS A 40 -35.75 6.13 -6.81
N ARG A 41 -35.37 5.85 -8.06
CA ARG A 41 -36.32 5.76 -9.19
C ARG A 41 -37.37 4.68 -8.92
N TYR A 42 -36.95 3.47 -8.59
CA TYR A 42 -37.85 2.34 -8.34
C TYR A 42 -38.81 2.61 -7.18
N ALA A 43 -38.30 3.17 -6.07
CA ALA A 43 -39.13 3.50 -4.92
C ALA A 43 -40.16 4.58 -5.22
N SER A 44 -39.78 5.61 -6.00
CA SER A 44 -40.71 6.67 -6.40
C SER A 44 -41.82 6.15 -7.32
N GLN A 45 -41.50 5.19 -8.19
CA GLN A 45 -42.47 4.57 -9.11
C GLN A 45 -43.45 3.64 -8.39
N ASN A 46 -43.00 2.95 -7.34
CA ASN A 46 -43.79 1.97 -6.60
C ASN A 46 -44.27 2.48 -5.23
N ASN A 47 -44.25 3.79 -5.02
CA ASN A 47 -44.74 4.46 -3.80
C ASN A 47 -44.13 3.89 -2.50
N LEU A 48 -42.83 3.62 -2.52
CA LEU A 48 -42.06 3.12 -1.39
C LEU A 48 -41.29 4.25 -0.70
N TYR A 49 -41.27 4.24 0.63
CA TYR A 49 -40.47 5.15 1.43
C TYR A 49 -38.99 4.78 1.38
N ILE A 50 -38.11 5.74 1.14
CA ILE A 50 -36.66 5.58 1.32
C ILE A 50 -36.21 6.49 2.45
N SER A 51 -35.56 5.90 3.45
CA SER A 51 -34.80 6.66 4.45
C SER A 51 -33.33 6.71 4.05
N ASP A 52 -32.74 7.91 4.06
CA ASP A 52 -31.29 8.08 3.85
C ASP A 52 -30.47 7.42 4.98
N ASP A 53 -31.09 7.10 6.12
CA ASP A 53 -30.47 6.37 7.24
C ASP A 53 -30.40 4.85 7.03
N LEU A 54 -31.12 4.31 6.04
CA LEU A 54 -31.23 2.87 5.74
C LEU A 54 -30.51 2.47 4.44
N ILE A 55 -29.42 3.15 4.11
CA ILE A 55 -28.61 2.88 2.92
C ILE A 55 -27.36 2.07 3.31
N PHE A 56 -27.24 0.85 2.79
CA PHE A 56 -26.11 -0.05 3.06
C PHE A 56 -25.11 -0.05 1.89
N THR A 57 -23.82 0.17 2.17
CA THR A 57 -22.76 0.32 1.15
C THR A 57 -21.45 -0.40 1.49
N ASP A 58 -21.11 -1.46 0.76
CA ASP A 58 -19.89 -2.24 1.00
C ASP A 58 -18.63 -1.40 0.65
N LYS A 59 -18.09 -0.75 1.68
CA LYS A 59 -16.89 0.12 1.75
C LYS A 59 -17.01 1.52 1.14
N GLY A 60 -17.61 2.45 1.90
CA GLY A 60 -17.25 3.87 1.83
C GLY A 60 -18.40 4.82 2.05
N VAL A 61 -18.56 5.24 3.31
CA VAL A 61 -19.32 6.41 3.77
C VAL A 61 -20.85 6.34 3.60
N SER A 62 -21.54 5.97 4.67
CA SER A 62 -22.75 6.67 5.10
C SER A 62 -22.66 6.91 6.62
N GLY A 63 -22.93 8.15 7.02
CA GLY A 63 -22.53 8.76 8.31
C GLY A 63 -23.24 8.24 9.55
N PHE A 64 -24.07 7.20 9.48
CA PHE A 64 -24.89 6.75 10.61
C PHE A 64 -24.37 5.49 11.33
N ALA A 65 -23.47 4.71 10.71
CA ALA A 65 -22.84 3.53 11.34
C ALA A 65 -21.80 3.87 12.43
N LYS A 66 -21.63 5.16 12.78
CA LYS A 66 -20.75 5.64 13.85
C LYS A 66 -21.45 5.91 15.19
N GLN A 67 -22.78 5.79 15.28
CA GLN A 67 -23.50 5.87 16.55
C GLN A 67 -24.17 4.54 16.89
N GLY A 68 -23.71 3.90 17.97
CA GLY A 68 -24.36 2.73 18.58
C GLY A 68 -23.60 1.40 18.47
N GLN A 69 -24.09 0.39 19.20
CA GLN A 69 -23.46 -0.89 19.55
C GLN A 69 -23.11 -1.85 18.38
N LEU A 70 -23.37 -1.48 17.12
CA LEU A 70 -23.19 -2.34 15.94
C LEU A 70 -21.79 -2.27 15.30
N SER A 71 -20.84 -1.60 15.93
CA SER A 71 -19.44 -1.45 15.49
C SER A 71 -18.60 -2.73 15.54
N LYS A 72 -19.12 -3.84 16.11
CA LYS A 72 -18.39 -5.12 16.23
C LYS A 72 -18.52 -6.05 15.03
N THR A 73 -19.41 -5.76 14.08
CA THR A 73 -19.70 -6.66 12.95
C THR A 73 -18.94 -6.26 11.67
N PHE A 74 -17.90 -5.43 11.76
CA PHE A 74 -17.08 -5.08 10.58
C PHE A 74 -16.22 -6.25 10.04
N GLU A 75 -16.08 -7.36 10.78
CA GLU A 75 -15.42 -8.59 10.31
C GLU A 75 -16.35 -9.53 9.50
N LYS A 76 -17.68 -9.34 9.53
CA LYS A 76 -18.66 -10.07 8.72
C LYS A 76 -19.39 -9.04 7.86
N GLY A 77 -19.18 -9.03 6.53
CA GLY A 77 -19.58 -7.94 5.62
C GLY A 77 -21.00 -7.38 5.78
N GLN A 78 -21.28 -6.19 5.21
CA GLN A 78 -22.49 -5.41 5.52
C GLN A 78 -23.81 -6.11 5.16
N MET A 79 -23.79 -7.07 4.24
CA MET A 79 -24.94 -7.95 3.99
C MET A 79 -25.35 -8.74 5.25
N ALA A 80 -24.38 -9.26 6.02
CA ALA A 80 -24.68 -9.98 7.25
C ALA A 80 -25.29 -9.04 8.31
N LEU A 81 -24.80 -7.80 8.37
CA LEU A 81 -25.36 -6.76 9.23
C LEU A 81 -26.81 -6.41 8.83
N LEU A 82 -27.08 -6.25 7.53
CA LEU A 82 -28.44 -6.04 7.02
C LEU A 82 -29.36 -7.19 7.43
N LEU A 83 -28.91 -8.43 7.26
CA LEU A 83 -29.69 -9.62 7.64
C LEU A 83 -29.94 -9.71 9.14
N ASP A 84 -28.95 -9.38 9.99
CA ASP A 84 -29.09 -9.36 11.44
C ASP A 84 -30.10 -8.27 11.89
N VAL A 85 -30.01 -7.06 11.32
CA VAL A 85 -30.94 -5.95 11.63
C VAL A 85 -32.38 -6.30 11.22
N LEU A 86 -32.54 -7.10 10.17
CA LEU A 86 -33.84 -7.57 9.70
C LEU A 86 -34.41 -8.72 10.57
N GLU A 87 -33.59 -9.46 11.32
CA GLU A 87 -34.07 -10.56 12.19
C GLU A 87 -34.98 -10.07 13.32
N ASP A 88 -34.76 -8.86 13.83
CA ASP A 88 -35.51 -8.26 14.93
C ASP A 88 -36.89 -7.69 14.53
N VAL A 89 -37.21 -7.65 13.23
CA VAL A 89 -38.49 -7.12 12.73
C VAL A 89 -39.63 -8.15 12.91
N PRO A 90 -40.81 -7.78 13.44
CA PRO A 90 -41.96 -8.68 13.53
C PRO A 90 -42.43 -9.19 12.16
N PHE A 91 -42.80 -10.48 12.05
CA PHE A 91 -43.16 -11.12 10.77
C PHE A 91 -44.22 -10.36 9.95
N LYS A 92 -45.22 -9.76 10.62
CA LYS A 92 -46.30 -9.00 9.96
C LYS A 92 -45.83 -7.72 9.27
N GLU A 93 -44.69 -7.16 9.66
CA GLU A 93 -44.16 -5.91 9.11
C GLU A 93 -43.12 -6.18 8.00
N ARG A 94 -42.66 -7.43 7.87
CA ARG A 94 -41.64 -7.82 6.88
C ARG A 94 -42.13 -7.79 5.45
N GLU A 95 -43.42 -8.04 5.23
CA GLU A 95 -44.05 -7.99 3.90
C GLU A 95 -44.00 -6.60 3.27
N ASN A 96 -43.81 -5.55 4.07
CA ASN A 96 -43.72 -4.18 3.60
C ASN A 96 -42.27 -3.69 3.47
N ILE A 97 -41.28 -4.59 3.60
CA ILE A 97 -39.86 -4.27 3.49
C ILE A 97 -39.31 -4.81 2.17
N TYR A 98 -38.77 -3.92 1.35
CA TYR A 98 -38.23 -4.18 0.03
C TYR A 98 -36.72 -3.98 0.03
N LEU A 99 -35.96 -5.06 -0.16
CA LEU A 99 -34.50 -5.00 -0.26
C LEU A 99 -34.11 -4.75 -1.72
N CYS A 100 -33.61 -3.56 -2.00
CA CYS A 100 -33.38 -3.07 -3.35
C CYS A 100 -31.90 -3.25 -3.72
N PHE A 101 -31.60 -4.05 -4.75
CA PHE A 101 -30.26 -4.30 -5.28
C PHE A 101 -30.17 -3.89 -6.75
N HIS A 102 -29.03 -3.35 -7.18
CA HIS A 102 -28.83 -3.06 -8.61
C HIS A 102 -28.75 -4.33 -9.46
N ALA A 103 -27.92 -5.30 -9.03
CA ALA A 103 -27.73 -6.59 -9.69
C ALA A 103 -27.36 -7.69 -8.68
N PHE A 104 -27.59 -8.95 -9.04
CA PHE A 104 -27.35 -10.15 -8.22
C PHE A 104 -25.86 -10.45 -8.01
N ASP A 105 -24.97 -10.01 -8.91
CA ASP A 105 -23.51 -10.10 -8.74
C ASP A 105 -22.99 -9.32 -7.50
N ARG A 106 -23.86 -8.54 -6.86
CA ARG A 106 -23.60 -7.82 -5.60
C ARG A 106 -24.00 -8.62 -4.36
N PHE A 107 -24.83 -9.65 -4.52
CA PHE A 107 -25.31 -10.52 -3.45
C PHE A 107 -24.27 -11.59 -3.09
N SER A 108 -23.69 -12.28 -4.08
CA SER A 108 -22.60 -13.24 -3.88
C SER A 108 -21.65 -13.33 -5.08
N ARG A 109 -20.35 -13.50 -4.80
CA ARG A 109 -19.32 -13.84 -5.80
C ARG A 109 -19.12 -15.34 -5.98
N GLN A 110 -19.93 -16.15 -5.31
CA GLN A 110 -19.81 -17.61 -5.28
C GLN A 110 -20.72 -18.25 -6.34
N HIS A 111 -20.58 -19.57 -6.50
CA HIS A 111 -21.39 -20.39 -7.40
C HIS A 111 -22.90 -20.08 -7.26
N PRO A 112 -23.67 -20.04 -8.37
CA PRO A 112 -25.10 -19.67 -8.38
C PRO A 112 -25.96 -20.33 -7.29
N GLU A 113 -25.64 -21.56 -6.93
CA GLU A 113 -26.33 -22.34 -5.89
C GLU A 113 -26.23 -21.73 -4.47
N VAL A 114 -25.06 -21.21 -4.10
CA VAL A 114 -24.86 -20.61 -2.75
C VAL A 114 -25.60 -19.28 -2.64
N ALA A 115 -25.64 -18.53 -3.75
CA ALA A 115 -26.37 -17.29 -3.84
C ALA A 115 -27.90 -17.54 -3.78
N TYR A 116 -28.37 -18.60 -4.43
CA TYR A 116 -29.76 -19.07 -4.32
C TYR A 116 -30.15 -19.43 -2.88
N GLU A 117 -29.30 -20.14 -2.14
CA GLU A 117 -29.59 -20.54 -0.76
C GLU A 117 -29.82 -19.31 0.15
N GLN A 118 -28.94 -18.32 0.04
CA GLN A 118 -29.05 -17.07 0.80
C GLN A 118 -30.29 -16.26 0.38
N PHE A 119 -30.62 -16.22 -0.91
CA PHE A 119 -31.80 -15.53 -1.43
C PHE A 119 -33.10 -16.20 -0.96
N SER A 120 -33.19 -17.53 -1.08
CA SER A 120 -34.32 -18.34 -0.58
C SER A 120 -34.52 -18.13 0.92
N ARG A 121 -33.42 -18.03 1.69
CA ARG A 121 -33.47 -17.76 3.13
C ARG A 121 -34.11 -16.42 3.45
N ILE A 122 -33.87 -15.39 2.66
CA ILE A 122 -34.46 -14.06 2.85
C ILE A 122 -35.95 -14.06 2.52
N LEU A 123 -36.33 -14.62 1.37
CA LEU A 123 -37.74 -14.73 0.97
C LEU A 123 -38.56 -15.56 1.97
N LYS A 124 -38.04 -16.70 2.43
CA LYS A 124 -38.69 -17.55 3.45
C LYS A 124 -38.91 -16.83 4.79
N ARG A 125 -38.16 -15.77 5.07
CA ARG A 125 -38.31 -14.95 6.28
C ARG A 125 -39.37 -13.86 6.13
N GLY A 126 -39.97 -13.70 4.95
CA GLY A 126 -41.09 -12.80 4.68
C GLY A 126 -40.70 -11.44 4.09
N PHE A 127 -39.46 -11.26 3.62
CA PHE A 127 -39.00 -10.02 2.99
C PHE A 127 -39.19 -10.06 1.48
N ASN A 128 -39.36 -8.89 0.87
CA ASN A 128 -39.35 -8.73 -0.58
C ASN A 128 -37.95 -8.32 -1.06
N ILE A 129 -37.53 -8.85 -2.21
CA ILE A 129 -36.27 -8.49 -2.85
C ILE A 129 -36.59 -7.85 -4.20
N VAL A 130 -35.87 -6.79 -4.55
CA VAL A 130 -36.03 -6.08 -5.83
C VAL A 130 -34.68 -5.99 -6.53
N THR A 131 -34.66 -6.27 -7.83
CA THR A 131 -33.51 -5.98 -8.70
C THR A 131 -33.82 -4.82 -9.63
N THR A 132 -33.13 -3.68 -9.51
CA THR A 132 -33.45 -2.44 -10.27
C THR A 132 -32.98 -2.46 -11.73
N ILE A 133 -32.12 -3.42 -12.11
CA ILE A 133 -31.69 -3.58 -13.51
C ILE A 133 -32.84 -4.01 -14.42
N ASP A 134 -33.70 -4.91 -13.92
CA ASP A 134 -34.82 -5.50 -14.66
C ASP A 134 -36.19 -5.16 -14.01
N ASP A 135 -36.18 -4.31 -12.97
CA ASP A 135 -37.34 -3.92 -12.14
C ASP A 135 -38.18 -5.11 -11.62
N CYS A 136 -37.55 -6.27 -11.42
CA CYS A 136 -38.22 -7.48 -10.93
C CYS A 136 -38.37 -7.46 -9.40
N LEU A 137 -39.60 -7.73 -8.93
CA LEU A 137 -39.94 -7.96 -7.54
C LEU A 137 -40.00 -9.46 -7.25
N TYR A 138 -39.33 -9.89 -6.18
CA TYR A 138 -39.37 -11.25 -5.67
C TYR A 138 -39.99 -11.24 -4.28
N SER A 139 -41.16 -11.87 -4.13
CA SER A 139 -41.89 -11.99 -2.87
C SER A 139 -42.19 -13.46 -2.56
N SER A 140 -42.33 -13.83 -1.29
CA SER A 140 -42.66 -15.20 -0.89
C SER A 140 -43.99 -15.73 -1.43
N LYS A 141 -44.91 -14.83 -1.82
CA LYS A 141 -46.25 -15.15 -2.37
C LYS A 141 -46.26 -15.32 -3.90
N GLU A 142 -45.34 -14.67 -4.60
CA GLU A 142 -45.28 -14.59 -6.07
C GLU A 142 -43.94 -15.11 -6.64
N ALA A 143 -43.07 -15.69 -5.81
CA ALA A 143 -41.74 -16.14 -6.21
C ALA A 143 -41.83 -17.27 -7.24
N ASP A 144 -41.85 -16.84 -8.49
CA ASP A 144 -41.63 -17.69 -9.63
C ASP A 144 -40.14 -18.06 -9.67
N LEU A 145 -39.86 -19.31 -9.28
CA LEU A 145 -38.52 -19.91 -9.28
C LEU A 145 -37.82 -19.69 -10.63
N GLU A 146 -38.60 -19.68 -11.72
CA GLU A 146 -38.15 -19.44 -13.09
C GLU A 146 -37.61 -18.02 -13.28
N SER A 147 -38.38 -16.99 -12.89
CA SER A 147 -37.97 -15.58 -12.96
C SER A 147 -36.66 -15.30 -12.18
N MET A 148 -36.49 -15.93 -11.01
CA MET A 148 -35.25 -15.82 -10.23
C MET A 148 -34.08 -16.51 -10.93
N LEU A 149 -34.26 -17.73 -11.43
CA LEU A 149 -33.22 -18.46 -12.16
C LEU A 149 -32.79 -17.71 -13.42
N ILE A 150 -33.75 -17.13 -14.17
CA ILE A 150 -33.48 -16.32 -15.36
C ILE A 150 -32.58 -15.13 -15.02
N SER A 151 -32.86 -14.40 -13.94
CA SER A 151 -32.04 -13.27 -13.51
C SER A 151 -30.62 -13.70 -13.12
N ILE A 152 -30.48 -14.79 -12.34
CA ILE A 152 -29.17 -15.35 -11.98
C ILE A 152 -28.37 -15.76 -13.23
N ILE A 153 -29.03 -16.39 -14.21
CA ILE A 153 -28.41 -16.83 -15.47
C ILE A 153 -28.01 -15.65 -16.36
N LYS A 154 -28.86 -14.62 -16.50
CA LYS A 154 -28.52 -13.41 -17.27
C LYS A 154 -27.30 -12.69 -16.69
N MET A 155 -27.19 -12.64 -15.37
CA MET A 155 -26.10 -11.96 -14.69
C MET A 155 -24.80 -12.77 -14.66
N SER A 156 -24.89 -14.11 -14.54
CA SER A 156 -23.72 -14.99 -14.73
C SER A 156 -23.23 -14.97 -16.19
N SER A 157 -24.13 -14.82 -17.15
CA SER A 157 -23.79 -14.67 -18.57
C SER A 157 -22.92 -13.43 -18.83
N ALA A 158 -23.16 -12.29 -18.17
CA ALA A 158 -22.32 -11.10 -18.32
C ALA A 158 -20.88 -11.31 -17.78
N HIS A 159 -20.73 -12.07 -16.68
CA HIS A 159 -19.41 -12.46 -16.15
C HIS A 159 -18.72 -13.44 -17.09
N TYR A 160 -19.45 -14.47 -17.53
CA TYR A 160 -18.96 -15.46 -18.48
C TYR A 160 -18.56 -14.82 -19.81
N GLU A 161 -19.34 -13.90 -20.35
CA GLU A 161 -19.00 -13.12 -21.54
C GLU A 161 -17.72 -12.29 -21.36
N SER A 162 -17.52 -11.70 -20.17
CA SER A 162 -16.31 -10.92 -19.89
C SER A 162 -15.07 -11.81 -19.81
N GLU A 163 -15.21 -12.97 -19.19
CA GLU A 163 -14.18 -14.00 -19.12
C GLU A 163 -13.86 -14.56 -20.51
N VAL A 164 -14.88 -14.90 -21.28
CA VAL A 164 -14.77 -15.38 -22.66
C VAL A 164 -14.15 -14.31 -23.57
N LYS A 165 -14.52 -13.03 -23.44
CA LYS A 165 -13.86 -11.91 -24.14
C LYS A 165 -12.39 -11.83 -23.77
N SER A 166 -12.02 -12.02 -22.51
CA SER A 166 -10.61 -12.02 -22.09
C SER A 166 -9.82 -13.19 -22.70
N VAL A 167 -10.43 -14.38 -22.78
CA VAL A 167 -9.86 -15.56 -23.44
C VAL A 167 -9.66 -15.28 -24.93
N TYR A 168 -10.67 -14.75 -25.63
CA TYR A 168 -10.57 -14.42 -27.05
C TYR A 168 -9.52 -13.33 -27.34
N VAL A 169 -9.44 -12.31 -26.49
CA VAL A 169 -8.41 -11.25 -26.62
C VAL A 169 -7.01 -11.84 -26.42
N SER A 170 -6.82 -12.68 -25.39
CA SER A 170 -5.55 -13.37 -25.13
C SER A 170 -5.13 -14.27 -26.30
N ASP A 171 -6.07 -15.05 -26.83
CA ASP A 171 -5.88 -15.95 -27.97
C ASP A 171 -5.57 -15.17 -29.27
N ALA A 172 -6.26 -14.05 -29.51
CA ALA A 172 -5.94 -13.15 -30.62
C ALA A 172 -4.52 -12.55 -30.50
N HIS A 173 -4.11 -12.14 -29.30
CA HIS A 173 -2.75 -11.69 -29.05
C HIS A 173 -1.72 -12.81 -29.26
N ARG A 174 -2.02 -14.04 -28.83
CA ARG A 174 -1.15 -15.21 -29.05
C ARG A 174 -0.94 -15.46 -30.54
N ARG A 175 -2.01 -15.54 -31.33
CA ARG A 175 -1.93 -15.74 -32.79
C ARG A 175 -1.08 -14.67 -33.48
N ARG A 176 -1.27 -13.40 -33.11
CA ARG A 176 -0.48 -12.29 -33.67
C ARG A 176 1.01 -12.37 -33.29
N ARG A 177 1.36 -12.93 -32.12
CA ARG A 177 2.76 -13.17 -31.73
C ARG A 177 3.38 -14.30 -32.54
N GLU A 178 2.70 -15.44 -32.66
CA GLU A 178 3.16 -16.59 -33.47
C GLU A 178 3.37 -16.18 -34.93
N MET A 179 2.44 -15.38 -35.46
CA MET A 179 2.55 -14.81 -36.80
C MET A 179 3.78 -13.91 -36.97
N LEU A 180 4.07 -13.02 -36.00
CA LEU A 180 5.28 -12.20 -36.05
C LEU A 180 6.56 -13.04 -35.96
N GLU A 181 6.55 -14.08 -35.12
CA GLU A 181 7.66 -15.02 -35.04
C GLU A 181 7.90 -15.73 -36.38
N TYR A 182 6.84 -16.14 -37.08
CA TYR A 182 6.94 -16.68 -38.43
C TYR A 182 7.57 -15.68 -39.41
N LEU A 183 7.08 -14.43 -39.46
CA LEU A 183 7.57 -13.43 -40.41
C LEU A 183 9.06 -13.09 -40.25
N TYR A 184 9.57 -13.10 -39.02
CA TYR A 184 10.94 -12.69 -38.73
C TYR A 184 11.93 -13.86 -38.63
N ASN A 185 11.52 -15.00 -38.09
CA ASN A 185 12.42 -16.10 -37.76
C ASN A 185 12.33 -17.29 -38.72
N HIS A 186 11.26 -17.42 -39.50
CA HIS A 186 11.13 -18.55 -40.44
C HIS A 186 12.14 -18.43 -41.59
N PRO A 187 12.86 -19.51 -41.97
CA PRO A 187 13.91 -19.46 -43.00
C PRO A 187 13.47 -18.90 -44.35
N THR A 188 12.20 -19.05 -44.73
CA THR A 188 11.67 -18.57 -46.02
C THR A 188 11.32 -17.08 -46.03
N GLN A 189 11.12 -16.45 -44.87
CA GLN A 189 10.69 -15.05 -44.74
C GLN A 189 11.73 -14.14 -44.06
N LYS A 190 12.74 -14.73 -43.41
CA LYS A 190 13.80 -14.00 -42.72
C LYS A 190 14.43 -12.92 -43.60
N GLY A 191 14.34 -11.66 -43.14
CA GLY A 191 14.93 -10.49 -43.79
C GLY A 191 14.04 -9.75 -44.81
N LYS A 192 12.87 -10.28 -45.17
CA LYS A 192 11.92 -9.61 -46.08
C LYS A 192 11.09 -8.52 -45.39
N HIS A 193 10.78 -8.72 -44.12
CA HIS A 193 9.99 -7.80 -43.31
C HIS A 193 10.94 -6.99 -42.39
N LYS A 194 10.79 -5.66 -42.37
CA LYS A 194 11.62 -4.75 -41.57
C LYS A 194 10.76 -3.67 -40.94
N HIS A 195 11.02 -3.39 -39.66
CA HIS A 195 10.43 -2.26 -38.92
C HIS A 195 8.89 -2.29 -38.83
N ILE A 196 8.31 -3.48 -38.82
CA ILE A 196 6.86 -3.72 -38.75
C ILE A 196 6.58 -4.64 -37.57
N GLY A 197 5.60 -4.29 -36.75
CA GLY A 197 5.22 -5.13 -35.61
C GLY A 197 3.98 -4.66 -34.88
N LEU A 198 3.76 -5.22 -33.69
CA LEU A 198 2.63 -4.87 -32.83
C LEU A 198 2.99 -3.69 -31.92
N LYS A 199 2.02 -2.81 -31.69
CA LYS A 199 2.10 -1.76 -30.68
C LYS A 199 2.25 -2.38 -29.29
N GLN A 200 3.27 -1.96 -28.54
CA GLN A 200 3.50 -2.41 -27.18
C GLN A 200 3.59 -1.25 -26.20
N SER A 201 3.23 -1.51 -24.95
CA SER A 201 3.44 -0.56 -23.86
C SER A 201 4.94 -0.32 -23.57
N THR A 202 5.80 -1.25 -23.99
CA THR A 202 7.25 -1.25 -23.80
C THR A 202 8.04 -0.76 -25.00
N THR A 203 7.40 -0.20 -26.04
CA THR A 203 8.13 0.34 -27.20
C THR A 203 9.13 1.43 -26.75
N PRO A 204 10.41 1.36 -27.18
CA PRO A 204 11.38 2.40 -26.88
C PRO A 204 10.96 3.79 -27.37
N ARG A 205 11.23 4.83 -26.58
CA ARG A 205 10.70 6.19 -26.80
C ARG A 205 11.36 6.99 -27.92
N TRP A 206 12.45 6.49 -28.47
CA TRP A 206 13.11 7.03 -29.66
C TRP A 206 12.51 6.48 -30.96
N ILE A 207 11.40 5.74 -30.86
CA ILE A 207 10.69 5.14 -31.99
C ILE A 207 9.33 5.81 -32.14
N ILE A 208 9.02 6.21 -33.36
CA ILE A 208 7.74 6.78 -33.77
C ILE A 208 6.93 5.68 -34.45
N GLU A 209 5.69 5.50 -34.01
CA GLU A 209 4.77 4.46 -34.49
C GLU A 209 3.75 5.07 -35.46
N SER A 210 3.51 4.40 -36.59
CA SER A 210 2.45 4.73 -37.56
C SER A 210 1.65 3.48 -37.90
N GLU A 211 0.32 3.56 -37.88
CA GLU A 211 -0.55 2.41 -38.19
C GLU A 211 -0.63 2.17 -39.70
N ILE A 212 -0.44 0.93 -40.13
CA ILE A 212 -0.42 0.49 -41.53
C ILE A 212 -1.14 -0.85 -41.66
N ILE A 213 -1.89 -1.02 -42.76
CA ILE A 213 -2.44 -2.32 -43.16
C ILE A 213 -1.35 -3.06 -43.93
N TYR A 214 -0.95 -4.23 -43.47
CA TYR A 214 0.13 -5.00 -44.08
C TYR A 214 -0.40 -6.30 -44.70
N ASP A 215 -0.08 -6.50 -45.98
CA ASP A 215 -0.39 -7.72 -46.71
C ASP A 215 0.78 -8.71 -46.54
N PHE A 216 0.51 -9.89 -45.98
CA PHE A 216 1.51 -10.93 -45.76
C PHE A 216 0.99 -12.33 -46.11
N VAL A 217 1.89 -13.28 -46.30
CA VAL A 217 1.56 -14.69 -46.53
C VAL A 217 1.77 -15.45 -45.22
N ASP A 218 0.72 -16.09 -44.73
CA ASP A 218 0.71 -16.88 -43.51
C ASP A 218 1.44 -18.23 -43.70
N ASP A 219 1.70 -18.96 -42.61
CA ASP A 219 2.40 -20.26 -42.62
C ASP A 219 1.73 -21.30 -43.55
N ASN A 220 0.40 -21.17 -43.72
CA ASN A 220 -0.41 -22.01 -44.62
C ASN A 220 -0.42 -21.53 -46.09
N GLY A 221 0.38 -20.54 -46.48
CA GLY A 221 0.44 -20.03 -47.86
C GLY A 221 -0.74 -19.12 -48.27
N VAL A 222 -1.57 -18.71 -47.31
CA VAL A 222 -2.74 -17.84 -47.55
C VAL A 222 -2.34 -16.37 -47.38
N ALA A 223 -2.69 -15.53 -48.37
CA ALA A 223 -2.53 -14.08 -48.27
C ALA A 223 -3.55 -13.50 -47.27
N ARG A 224 -3.05 -12.86 -46.22
CA ARG A 224 -3.85 -12.19 -45.18
C ARG A 224 -3.49 -10.71 -45.10
N LYS A 225 -4.46 -9.93 -44.60
CA LYS A 225 -4.31 -8.50 -44.30
C LYS A 225 -4.57 -8.29 -42.81
N ASP A 226 -3.63 -7.71 -42.09
CA ASP A 226 -3.83 -7.32 -40.68
C ASP A 226 -3.23 -5.92 -40.43
N SER A 227 -3.69 -5.27 -39.37
CA SER A 227 -3.23 -3.95 -38.94
C SER A 227 -1.94 -4.08 -38.12
N PHE A 228 -0.84 -3.50 -38.61
CA PHE A 228 0.45 -3.44 -37.93
C PHE A 228 0.89 -2.00 -37.69
N SER A 229 1.86 -1.84 -36.78
CA SER A 229 2.57 -0.58 -36.57
C SER A 229 3.89 -0.61 -37.33
N LYS A 230 4.12 0.40 -38.18
CA LYS A 230 5.43 0.69 -38.77
C LYS A 230 6.20 1.62 -37.85
N PHE A 231 7.45 1.24 -37.59
CA PHE A 231 8.36 1.92 -36.69
C PHE A 231 9.36 2.78 -37.47
N SER A 232 9.53 4.03 -37.05
CA SER A 232 10.52 4.99 -37.58
C SER A 232 11.30 5.62 -36.43
N LEU A 233 12.47 6.23 -36.70
CA LEU A 233 13.31 6.83 -35.66
C LEU A 233 12.98 8.30 -35.43
N ASP A 234 13.00 8.70 -34.17
CA ASP A 234 13.14 10.09 -33.76
C ASP A 234 14.64 10.45 -33.80
N GLU A 235 15.05 11.17 -34.84
CA GLU A 235 16.45 11.50 -35.13
C GLU A 235 17.14 12.21 -33.94
N ALA A 236 16.47 13.16 -33.30
CA ALA A 236 17.04 13.93 -32.19
C ALA A 236 17.33 13.03 -30.97
N LYS A 237 16.45 12.07 -30.66
CA LYS A 237 16.67 11.12 -29.56
C LYS A 237 17.69 10.05 -29.93
N ALA A 238 17.69 9.61 -31.19
CA ALA A 238 18.63 8.62 -31.71
C ALA A 238 20.08 9.14 -31.63
N GLU A 239 20.32 10.41 -31.96
CA GLU A 239 21.63 11.05 -31.82
C GLU A 239 22.15 11.03 -30.37
N ILE A 240 21.29 11.36 -29.40
CA ILE A 240 21.65 11.34 -27.97
C ILE A 240 22.08 9.93 -27.54
N ILE A 241 21.34 8.91 -27.98
CA ILE A 241 21.67 7.51 -27.67
C ILE A 241 23.00 7.13 -28.31
N ASN A 242 23.22 7.46 -29.58
CA ASN A 242 24.49 7.18 -30.27
C ASN A 242 25.68 7.83 -29.54
N GLN A 243 25.53 9.10 -29.10
CA GLN A 243 26.53 9.78 -28.28
C GLN A 243 26.80 9.07 -26.94
N ILE A 244 25.77 8.54 -26.28
CA ILE A 244 25.93 7.77 -25.02
C ILE A 244 26.78 6.51 -25.25
N PHE A 245 26.57 5.81 -26.37
CA PHE A 245 27.39 4.65 -26.74
C PHE A 245 28.83 5.06 -27.07
N ASP A 246 29.04 6.16 -27.79
CA ASP A 246 30.38 6.68 -28.09
C ASP A 246 31.16 7.05 -26.82
N TRP A 247 30.52 7.74 -25.87
CA TRP A 247 31.13 8.03 -24.57
C TRP A 247 31.47 6.76 -23.79
N LYS A 248 30.64 5.73 -23.89
CA LYS A 248 30.91 4.45 -23.24
C LYS A 248 32.13 3.76 -23.87
N ILE A 249 32.26 3.80 -25.19
CA ILE A 249 33.40 3.27 -25.95
C ILE A 249 34.70 4.00 -25.57
N GLN A 250 34.62 5.32 -25.32
CA GLN A 250 35.72 6.12 -24.79
C GLN A 250 36.10 5.78 -23.33
N GLY A 251 35.39 4.86 -22.68
CA GLY A 251 35.67 4.41 -21.32
C GLY A 251 35.00 5.25 -20.22
N LEU A 252 34.05 6.13 -20.54
CA LEU A 252 33.31 6.88 -19.53
C LEU A 252 32.37 5.94 -18.74
N GLY A 253 32.45 6.01 -17.41
CA GLY A 253 31.57 5.26 -16.52
C GLY A 253 30.13 5.78 -16.54
N HIS A 254 29.13 4.95 -16.21
CA HIS A 254 27.70 5.30 -16.28
C HIS A 254 27.37 6.58 -15.50
N THR A 255 27.97 6.77 -14.31
CA THR A 255 27.79 7.97 -13.49
C THR A 255 28.26 9.23 -14.20
N LYS A 256 29.40 9.16 -14.90
CA LYS A 256 29.97 10.33 -15.59
C LYS A 256 29.16 10.68 -16.84
N ILE A 257 28.60 9.66 -17.51
CA ILE A 257 27.64 9.86 -18.61
C ILE A 257 26.38 10.58 -18.08
N CYS A 258 25.79 10.14 -16.95
CA CYS A 258 24.66 10.86 -16.34
C CYS A 258 25.01 12.31 -16.01
N GLN A 259 26.19 12.55 -15.42
CA GLN A 259 26.65 13.91 -15.10
C GLN A 259 26.72 14.78 -16.36
N LEU A 260 27.28 14.27 -17.46
CA LEU A 260 27.37 15.00 -18.72
C LEU A 260 25.99 15.30 -19.31
N LEU A 261 25.07 14.34 -19.31
CA LEU A 261 23.69 14.55 -19.79
C LEU A 261 22.95 15.59 -18.95
N ASN A 262 23.09 15.53 -17.63
CA ASN A 262 22.46 16.47 -16.70
C ASN A 262 23.09 17.88 -16.80
N GLN A 263 24.41 17.97 -17.00
CA GLN A 263 25.11 19.25 -17.23
C GLN A 263 24.70 19.90 -18.55
N LYS A 264 24.52 19.10 -19.61
CA LYS A 264 24.00 19.56 -20.90
C LYS A 264 22.49 19.86 -20.88
N GLN A 265 21.81 19.66 -19.74
CA GLN A 265 20.37 19.85 -19.58
C GLN A 265 19.53 19.07 -20.61
N ILE A 266 20.00 17.89 -21.03
CA ILE A 266 19.25 17.05 -21.97
C ILE A 266 18.05 16.45 -21.23
N PRO A 267 16.80 16.70 -21.69
CA PRO A 267 15.62 16.16 -21.04
C PRO A 267 15.64 14.64 -21.09
N THR A 268 15.17 13.99 -20.02
CA THR A 268 14.96 12.54 -20.04
C THR A 268 13.83 12.18 -20.99
N PHE A 269 13.86 10.98 -21.56
CA PHE A 269 12.76 10.46 -22.34
C PHE A 269 11.49 10.34 -21.48
N GLU A 270 10.34 10.73 -22.02
CA GLU A 270 9.07 10.80 -21.28
C GLU A 270 8.49 9.40 -21.03
N ASP A 271 8.10 9.14 -19.79
CA ASP A 271 7.46 7.89 -19.36
C ASP A 271 5.95 8.10 -19.14
N GLY A 272 5.17 8.38 -20.19
CA GLY A 272 3.69 8.34 -20.17
C GLY A 272 3.00 8.67 -18.84
N ASN A 273 2.23 7.72 -18.28
CA ASN A 273 1.48 7.86 -17.01
C ASN A 273 2.33 8.08 -15.75
N CYS A 274 3.66 8.13 -15.86
CA CYS A 274 4.57 8.38 -14.74
C CYS A 274 5.11 9.83 -14.79
N ARG A 275 5.32 10.41 -13.60
CA ARG A 275 5.89 11.75 -13.47
C ARG A 275 7.23 11.83 -14.21
N LYS A 276 7.36 12.80 -15.13
CA LYS A 276 8.59 13.07 -15.88
C LYS A 276 9.78 13.14 -14.91
N ALA A 277 10.76 12.27 -15.11
CA ALA A 277 12.00 12.33 -14.35
C ALA A 277 12.68 13.67 -14.66
N GLU A 278 13.08 14.41 -13.64
CA GLU A 278 13.74 15.70 -13.86
C GLU A 278 15.16 15.54 -14.42
N LYS A 279 15.79 14.37 -14.20
CA LYS A 279 17.23 14.13 -14.47
C LYS A 279 17.53 12.69 -14.85
N TRP A 280 18.65 12.48 -15.55
CA TRP A 280 19.17 11.17 -15.90
C TRP A 280 19.78 10.45 -14.69
N HIS A 281 19.28 9.25 -14.42
CA HIS A 281 19.80 8.35 -13.39
C HIS A 281 20.65 7.21 -13.98
N THR A 282 21.56 6.67 -13.16
CA THR A 282 22.48 5.59 -13.55
C THR A 282 21.76 4.32 -13.99
N PHE A 283 20.59 4.05 -13.42
CA PHE A 283 19.75 2.90 -13.77
C PHE A 283 19.19 3.02 -15.20
N ALA A 284 18.74 4.22 -15.61
CA ALA A 284 18.20 4.45 -16.95
C ALA A 284 19.27 4.17 -18.03
N ILE A 285 20.49 4.67 -17.81
CA ILE A 285 21.63 4.41 -18.70
C ILE A 285 22.03 2.93 -18.69
N SER A 286 22.04 2.29 -17.51
CA SER A 286 22.34 0.86 -17.42
C SER A 286 21.30 0.01 -18.16
N ASN A 287 20.03 0.40 -18.16
CA ASN A 287 18.98 -0.31 -18.89
C ASN A 287 19.09 -0.07 -20.40
N LEU A 288 19.52 1.12 -20.83
CA LEU A 288 19.77 1.41 -22.24
C LEU A 288 20.79 0.43 -22.85
N PHE A 289 21.91 0.16 -22.15
CA PHE A 289 22.92 -0.80 -22.60
C PHE A 289 22.47 -2.27 -22.56
N LYS A 290 21.43 -2.60 -21.79
CA LYS A 290 20.85 -3.96 -21.75
C LYS A 290 19.76 -4.15 -22.81
N ASN A 291 19.17 -3.07 -23.30
CA ASN A 291 18.04 -3.13 -24.21
C ASN A 291 18.54 -3.39 -25.64
N LYS A 292 18.32 -4.61 -26.14
CA LYS A 292 18.66 -5.00 -27.52
C LYS A 292 17.88 -4.22 -28.58
N SER A 293 16.84 -3.47 -28.21
CA SER A 293 16.11 -2.61 -29.17
C SER A 293 17.00 -1.50 -29.75
N THR A 294 18.14 -1.16 -29.12
CA THR A 294 19.09 -0.18 -29.68
C THR A 294 19.76 -0.64 -30.98
N ILE A 295 19.90 -1.96 -31.16
CA ILE A 295 20.39 -2.58 -32.41
C ILE A 295 19.24 -3.04 -33.32
N GLY A 296 18.00 -2.75 -32.95
CA GLY A 296 16.81 -3.14 -33.72
C GLY A 296 16.25 -4.53 -33.40
N THR A 297 16.85 -5.26 -32.46
CA THR A 297 16.40 -6.61 -32.07
C THR A 297 15.40 -6.55 -30.92
N PHE A 298 14.30 -7.30 -31.05
CA PHE A 298 13.24 -7.31 -30.04
C PHE A 298 12.70 -8.71 -29.74
N THR A 299 12.27 -8.92 -28.49
CA THR A 299 11.56 -10.13 -28.04
C THR A 299 10.21 -9.74 -27.45
N LEU A 300 9.14 -10.44 -27.87
CA LEU A 300 7.82 -10.25 -27.28
C LEU A 300 7.78 -11.04 -25.97
N LYS A 301 7.14 -10.49 -24.94
CA LYS A 301 6.99 -11.15 -23.64
C LYS A 301 5.58 -11.64 -23.43
N THR A 302 5.45 -12.76 -22.75
CA THR A 302 4.18 -13.27 -22.21
C THR A 302 4.26 -13.29 -20.69
N VAL A 303 3.09 -13.36 -20.04
CA VAL A 303 2.99 -13.54 -18.60
C VAL A 303 2.65 -15.01 -18.37
N GLU A 304 3.49 -15.70 -17.61
CA GLU A 304 3.25 -17.07 -17.15
C GLU A 304 3.05 -17.03 -15.63
N ASP A 305 1.98 -17.67 -15.18
CA ASP A 305 1.63 -17.76 -13.77
C ASP A 305 2.28 -19.01 -13.17
N GLU A 306 3.28 -18.80 -12.31
CA GLU A 306 3.95 -19.86 -11.58
C GLU A 306 3.37 -19.99 -10.18
N GLU A 307 2.99 -21.20 -9.79
CA GLU A 307 2.62 -21.51 -8.41
C GLU A 307 3.88 -21.76 -7.57
N TYR A 308 4.00 -21.06 -6.45
CA TYR A 308 5.08 -21.27 -5.49
C TYR A 308 4.52 -21.48 -4.09
N PHE A 309 5.18 -22.35 -3.34
CA PHE A 309 4.81 -22.63 -1.96
C PHE A 309 5.36 -21.55 -1.02
N CYS A 310 4.48 -20.83 -0.32
CA CYS A 310 4.88 -19.81 0.65
C CYS A 310 5.06 -20.44 2.05
N GLU A 311 6.30 -20.72 2.45
CA GLU A 311 6.61 -21.40 3.73
C GLU A 311 6.05 -20.67 4.97
N SER A 312 6.04 -19.34 4.96
CA SER A 312 5.58 -18.53 6.10
C SER A 312 4.08 -18.63 6.37
N GLU A 313 3.29 -18.88 5.33
CA GLU A 313 1.83 -18.94 5.40
C GLU A 313 1.27 -20.35 5.13
N ARG A 314 2.13 -21.30 4.71
CA ARG A 314 1.78 -22.69 4.33
C ARG A 314 0.67 -22.77 3.28
N ILE A 315 0.65 -21.83 2.33
CA ILE A 315 -0.32 -21.74 1.24
C ILE A 315 0.42 -21.61 -0.10
N PHE A 316 -0.10 -22.25 -1.15
CA PHE A 316 0.36 -22.03 -2.52
C PHE A 316 -0.08 -20.66 -3.00
N LYS A 317 0.86 -19.85 -3.48
CA LYS A 317 0.60 -18.54 -4.07
C LYS A 317 1.03 -18.55 -5.53
N THR A 318 0.28 -17.85 -6.36
CA THR A 318 0.62 -17.68 -7.77
C THR A 318 1.42 -16.39 -7.95
N ARG A 319 2.55 -16.46 -8.66
CA ARG A 319 3.31 -15.29 -9.11
C ARG A 319 3.28 -15.21 -10.62
N SER A 320 2.92 -14.05 -11.14
CA SER A 320 2.95 -13.78 -12.57
C SER A 320 4.36 -13.35 -12.98
N ASN A 321 5.08 -14.21 -13.71
CA ASN A 321 6.40 -13.93 -14.22
C ASN A 321 6.33 -13.55 -15.71
N LYS A 322 7.15 -12.58 -16.12
CA LYS A 322 7.26 -12.18 -17.54
C LYS A 322 8.35 -13.00 -18.21
N VAL A 323 7.96 -13.89 -19.12
CA VAL A 323 8.85 -14.77 -19.88
C VAL A 323 8.92 -14.30 -21.34
N ASP A 324 10.05 -14.49 -21.99
CA ASP A 324 10.20 -14.19 -23.42
C ASP A 324 9.42 -15.23 -24.23
N ALA A 325 8.45 -14.76 -25.03
CA ALA A 325 7.50 -15.59 -25.77
C ALA A 325 7.94 -15.91 -27.20
N THR A 326 8.88 -15.14 -27.74
CA THR A 326 9.38 -15.30 -29.11
C THR A 326 10.90 -15.33 -29.13
N SER A 327 11.45 -16.00 -30.14
CA SER A 327 12.89 -15.89 -30.46
C SER A 327 13.27 -14.45 -30.87
N GLU A 328 14.55 -14.12 -30.83
CA GLU A 328 15.06 -12.76 -31.14
C GLU A 328 14.75 -12.35 -32.58
N MET A 329 13.89 -11.33 -32.75
CA MET A 329 13.53 -10.80 -34.06
C MET A 329 14.46 -9.65 -34.44
N GLU A 330 15.36 -9.88 -35.39
CA GLU A 330 16.27 -8.87 -35.94
C GLU A 330 15.55 -7.86 -36.83
N ASN A 331 15.99 -6.59 -36.83
CA ASN A 331 15.38 -5.50 -37.62
C ASN A 331 13.90 -5.22 -37.32
N TYR A 332 13.38 -5.70 -36.19
CA TYR A 332 12.03 -5.39 -35.72
C TYR A 332 11.85 -3.89 -35.46
N PHE A 333 12.87 -3.25 -34.89
CA PHE A 333 12.96 -1.80 -34.78
C PHE A 333 14.09 -1.26 -35.66
N PRO A 334 14.01 0.00 -36.11
CA PRO A 334 15.16 0.67 -36.71
C PRO A 334 16.33 0.74 -35.71
N ALA A 335 17.53 0.35 -36.16
CA ALA A 335 18.72 0.37 -35.31
C ALA A 335 19.21 1.82 -35.11
N VAL A 336 19.46 2.20 -33.85
CA VAL A 336 20.04 3.50 -33.48
C VAL A 336 21.57 3.43 -33.50
N VAL A 337 22.11 2.26 -33.16
CA VAL A 337 23.54 2.01 -33.01
C VAL A 337 23.89 0.76 -33.81
N THR A 338 25.07 0.74 -34.43
CA THR A 338 25.56 -0.45 -35.14
C THR A 338 25.83 -1.60 -34.17
N VAL A 339 25.69 -2.84 -34.66
CA VAL A 339 25.95 -4.05 -33.86
C VAL A 339 27.37 -4.02 -33.26
N GLU A 340 28.35 -3.57 -34.05
CA GLU A 340 29.75 -3.42 -33.61
C GLU A 340 29.91 -2.47 -32.42
N LYS A 341 29.27 -1.28 -32.47
CA LYS A 341 29.33 -0.31 -31.37
C LYS A 341 28.66 -0.85 -30.10
N TYR A 342 27.54 -1.56 -30.26
CA TYR A 342 26.83 -2.18 -29.14
C TYR A 342 27.68 -3.25 -28.45
N GLU A 343 28.29 -4.15 -29.21
CA GLU A 343 29.19 -5.17 -28.68
C GLU A 343 30.44 -4.57 -28.03
N ALA A 344 31.02 -3.53 -28.62
CA ALA A 344 32.17 -2.82 -28.05
C ALA A 344 31.82 -2.23 -26.66
N ALA A 345 30.65 -1.61 -26.53
CA ALA A 345 30.17 -1.09 -25.25
C ALA A 345 29.96 -2.20 -24.21
N LEU A 346 29.39 -3.35 -24.61
CA LEU A 346 29.21 -4.51 -23.73
C LEU A 346 30.55 -5.12 -23.28
N LYS A 347 31.55 -5.22 -24.17
CA LYS A 347 32.91 -5.68 -23.82
C LYS A 347 33.50 -4.81 -22.72
N ILE A 348 33.39 -3.49 -22.83
CA ILE A 348 33.85 -2.54 -21.79
C ILE A 348 33.09 -2.74 -20.48
N ILE A 349 31.77 -3.00 -20.52
CA ILE A 349 30.97 -3.28 -19.31
C ILE A 349 31.43 -4.59 -18.66
N ALA A 350 31.63 -5.65 -19.45
CA ALA A 350 32.09 -6.94 -18.95
C ALA A 350 33.49 -6.86 -18.33
N MET A 351 34.41 -6.11 -18.96
CA MET A 351 35.75 -5.85 -18.40
C MET A 351 35.69 -5.13 -17.06
N ASN A 352 34.81 -4.13 -16.93
CA ASN A 352 34.62 -3.39 -15.67
C ASN A 352 33.94 -4.22 -14.56
N ASN A 353 33.19 -5.26 -14.92
CA ASN A 353 32.45 -6.11 -13.98
C ASN A 353 33.25 -7.32 -13.46
N LYS A 354 34.56 -7.43 -13.73
CA LYS A 354 35.43 -8.52 -13.27
C LYS A 354 35.71 -8.55 -11.74
N GLY A 355 35.01 -7.76 -10.94
CA GLY A 355 35.03 -7.89 -9.48
C GLY A 355 34.09 -9.00 -9.02
N GLU A 356 34.51 -9.82 -8.04
CA GLU A 356 33.61 -10.79 -7.39
C GLU A 356 32.38 -10.07 -6.81
N LYS A 357 31.18 -10.51 -7.23
CA LYS A 357 29.93 -10.14 -6.57
C LYS A 357 29.85 -10.91 -5.27
N ILE A 358 30.14 -10.26 -4.14
CA ILE A 358 30.19 -10.92 -2.82
C ILE A 358 28.80 -11.08 -2.18
N SER A 359 27.68 -10.81 -2.86
CA SER A 359 26.36 -10.98 -2.22
C SER A 359 25.23 -11.27 -3.19
N GLU A 360 24.35 -12.19 -2.79
CA GLU A 360 22.98 -12.25 -3.31
C GLU A 360 22.29 -10.89 -3.09
N PRO A 361 21.50 -10.39 -4.06
CA PRO A 361 20.84 -9.07 -3.98
C PRO A 361 19.93 -8.87 -2.76
N GLU A 362 19.51 -9.95 -2.10
CA GLU A 362 18.58 -9.94 -0.98
C GLU A 362 19.24 -9.68 0.39
N ASP A 363 20.57 -9.86 0.49
CA ASP A 363 21.31 -9.62 1.71
C ASP A 363 21.63 -8.13 1.88
N LYS A 364 20.74 -7.43 2.59
CA LYS A 364 20.97 -6.05 3.05
C LYS A 364 22.20 -6.02 3.96
N THR A 365 23.33 -5.55 3.43
CA THR A 365 24.64 -5.51 4.11
C THR A 365 24.72 -4.53 5.29
N HIS A 366 23.78 -3.58 5.40
CA HIS A 366 23.85 -2.47 6.36
C HIS A 366 22.52 -2.16 7.09
N VAL A 367 22.63 -1.65 8.32
CA VAL A 367 21.53 -1.42 9.29
C VAL A 367 20.51 -0.39 8.80
N PHE A 368 20.93 0.55 7.95
CA PHE A 368 20.12 1.73 7.60
C PHE A 368 19.47 1.66 6.20
N SER A 369 19.33 0.46 5.63
CA SER A 369 18.76 0.28 4.29
C SER A 369 17.33 0.82 4.19
N LYS A 370 17.12 1.76 3.25
CA LYS A 370 15.87 2.52 2.98
C LYS A 370 15.37 3.45 4.10
N VAL A 371 16.18 3.72 5.13
CA VAL A 371 15.80 4.64 6.23
C VAL A 371 16.44 6.02 6.05
N LEU A 372 17.71 6.08 5.62
CA LEU A 372 18.46 7.33 5.55
C LEU A 372 18.14 8.17 4.32
N ARG A 373 17.93 9.46 4.55
CA ARG A 373 17.94 10.50 3.53
C ARG A 373 19.04 11.52 3.83
N CYS A 374 19.58 12.13 2.79
CA CYS A 374 20.45 13.29 2.92
C CYS A 374 19.59 14.55 3.09
N THR A 375 20.13 15.61 3.70
CA THR A 375 19.46 16.92 3.84
C THR A 375 18.98 17.52 2.51
N CYS A 376 19.62 17.18 1.38
CA CYS A 376 19.17 17.58 0.04
C CYS A 376 17.96 16.78 -0.49
N GLY A 377 17.42 15.87 0.32
CA GLY A 377 16.34 14.93 -0.04
C GLY A 377 16.81 13.71 -0.84
N GLY A 378 18.09 13.63 -1.22
CA GLY A 378 18.65 12.48 -1.94
C GLY A 378 18.79 11.24 -1.06
N ARG A 379 18.76 10.06 -1.67
CA ARG A 379 19.01 8.80 -0.96
C ARG A 379 20.49 8.62 -0.66
N LEU A 380 20.83 8.10 0.52
CA LEU A 380 22.20 7.68 0.84
C LEU A 380 22.43 6.24 0.35
N VAL A 381 23.43 6.06 -0.50
CA VAL A 381 23.82 4.78 -1.10
C VAL A 381 25.04 4.24 -0.35
N PHE A 382 24.95 2.97 0.07
CA PHE A 382 26.06 2.23 0.65
C PHE A 382 27.01 1.72 -0.44
N LYS A 383 28.31 1.93 -0.26
CA LYS A 383 29.37 1.40 -1.12
C LYS A 383 30.48 0.80 -0.26
N GLY A 384 30.90 -0.41 -0.63
CA GLY A 384 32.14 -1.02 -0.13
C GLY A 384 33.21 -0.92 -1.20
N THR A 385 34.43 -0.54 -0.83
CA THR A 385 35.60 -0.58 -1.73
C THR A 385 36.72 -1.34 -1.05
N ARG A 386 37.28 -2.33 -1.73
CA ARG A 386 38.45 -3.08 -1.24
C ARG A 386 39.68 -2.20 -1.33
N LYS A 387 40.47 -2.10 -0.25
CA LYS A 387 41.81 -1.52 -0.37
C LYS A 387 42.67 -2.48 -1.19
N THR A 388 43.15 -2.02 -2.35
CA THR A 388 44.24 -2.67 -3.08
C THR A 388 45.56 -2.26 -2.43
N GLY A 389 45.86 -2.84 -1.26
CA GLY A 389 47.14 -2.67 -0.55
C GLY A 389 47.80 -4.01 -0.28
N LYS A 390 49.12 -4.02 -0.04
CA LYS A 390 49.98 -5.20 0.20
C LYS A 390 49.69 -5.99 1.50
N SER A 391 48.54 -5.81 2.15
CA SER A 391 48.18 -6.53 3.36
C SER A 391 47.39 -7.81 3.04
N GLU A 392 47.76 -8.93 3.65
CA GLU A 392 47.10 -10.24 3.48
C GLU A 392 45.62 -10.24 3.91
N LYS A 393 45.21 -9.31 4.77
CA LYS A 393 43.79 -9.08 5.10
C LYS A 393 43.20 -8.06 4.14
N ALA A 394 42.16 -8.48 3.41
CA ALA A 394 41.36 -7.60 2.58
C ALA A 394 40.53 -6.66 3.47
N ASP A 395 41.10 -5.51 3.84
CA ASP A 395 40.36 -4.47 4.54
C ASP A 395 39.41 -3.76 3.56
N TRP A 396 38.12 -3.88 3.85
CA TRP A 396 37.05 -3.22 3.11
C TRP A 396 36.78 -1.85 3.73
N PHE A 397 36.75 -0.81 2.89
CA PHE A 397 36.32 0.52 3.27
C PHE A 397 34.84 0.71 2.91
N GLU A 398 33.99 0.75 3.92
CA GLU A 398 32.54 0.93 3.78
C GLU A 398 32.17 2.39 4.00
N TYR A 399 31.46 3.01 3.05
CA TYR A 399 31.01 4.39 3.15
C TYR A 399 29.60 4.59 2.60
N LEU A 400 28.93 5.63 3.09
CA LEU A 400 27.65 6.12 2.58
C LEU A 400 27.90 7.40 1.77
N ARG A 401 27.23 7.52 0.62
CA ARG A 401 27.32 8.72 -0.22
C ARG A 401 25.95 9.10 -0.76
N CYS A 402 25.67 10.40 -0.82
CA CYS A 402 24.40 10.91 -1.34
C CYS A 402 24.31 10.71 -2.86
N GLU A 403 23.18 10.20 -3.35
CA GLU A 403 22.92 10.00 -4.77
C GLU A 403 23.02 11.31 -5.57
N LYS A 404 22.45 12.41 -5.05
CA LYS A 404 22.56 13.73 -5.70
C LYS A 404 24.00 14.24 -5.74
N ALA A 405 24.78 14.04 -4.67
CA ALA A 405 26.20 14.40 -4.65
C ALA A 405 27.02 13.55 -5.65
N ILE A 406 26.67 12.28 -5.84
CA ILE A 406 27.28 11.42 -6.87
C ILE A 406 27.01 11.99 -8.27
N LEU A 407 25.81 12.50 -8.52
CA LEU A 407 25.41 13.09 -9.80
C LEU A 407 25.81 14.57 -9.94
N LYS A 408 26.50 15.16 -8.95
CA LYS A 408 26.83 16.59 -8.87
C LYS A 408 25.60 17.49 -9.03
N ASP A 409 24.51 17.07 -8.42
CA ASP A 409 23.20 17.72 -8.54
C ASP A 409 22.92 18.64 -7.34
N GLY A 410 23.72 19.70 -7.21
CA GLY A 410 23.54 20.74 -6.18
C GLY A 410 23.69 20.25 -4.74
N CYS A 411 24.46 19.19 -4.50
CA CYS A 411 24.67 18.63 -3.17
C CYS A 411 26.17 18.43 -2.89
N ASP A 412 26.67 19.11 -1.86
CA ASP A 412 28.08 19.11 -1.44
C ASP A 412 28.39 18.10 -0.33
N ALA A 413 27.65 16.99 -0.29
CA ALA A 413 27.83 15.97 0.74
C ALA A 413 29.11 15.14 0.51
N GLU A 414 29.92 15.03 1.56
CA GLU A 414 31.11 14.19 1.66
C GLU A 414 30.77 12.70 1.84
N ASN A 415 31.79 11.85 1.74
CA ASN A 415 31.66 10.43 2.03
C ASN A 415 31.60 10.22 3.54
N ILE A 416 30.57 9.54 4.02
CA ILE A 416 30.42 9.18 5.43
C ILE A 416 31.00 7.80 5.64
N ILE A 417 31.95 7.65 6.57
CA ILE A 417 32.50 6.34 6.94
C ILE A 417 31.42 5.55 7.67
N TYR A 418 31.04 4.39 7.14
CA TYR A 418 29.90 3.63 7.64
C TYR A 418 30.12 3.12 9.07
N LYS A 419 31.34 2.64 9.37
CA LYS A 419 31.70 2.13 10.69
C LYS A 419 31.53 3.19 11.79
N ASP A 420 31.99 4.40 11.53
CA ASP A 420 31.91 5.51 12.48
C ASP A 420 30.46 5.94 12.68
N PHE A 421 29.70 5.99 11.59
CA PHE A 421 28.28 6.29 11.63
C PHE A 421 27.46 5.23 12.39
N GLU A 422 27.74 3.94 12.17
CA GLU A 422 27.13 2.81 12.89
C GLU A 422 27.45 2.87 14.39
N MET A 423 28.71 3.17 14.75
CA MET A 423 29.12 3.33 16.15
C MET A 423 28.47 4.56 16.81
N ALA A 424 28.40 5.69 16.12
CA ALA A 424 27.74 6.90 16.61
C ALA A 424 26.25 6.65 16.86
N PHE A 425 25.57 5.98 15.93
CA PHE A 425 24.18 5.58 16.11
C PHE A 425 24.00 4.64 17.32
N LEU A 426 24.90 3.66 17.51
CA LEU A 426 24.85 2.78 18.68
C LEU A 426 25.11 3.53 20.00
N ARG A 427 26.04 4.50 20.01
CA ARG A 427 26.27 5.40 21.15
C ARG A 427 25.00 6.18 21.47
N PHE A 428 24.36 6.78 20.47
CA PHE A 428 23.11 7.51 20.62
C PHE A 428 21.94 6.62 21.13
N ALA A 429 21.78 5.42 20.55
CA ALA A 429 20.74 4.47 20.95
C ALA A 429 20.95 3.91 22.37
N THR A 430 22.20 3.93 22.87
CA THR A 430 22.53 3.46 24.23
C THR A 430 22.44 4.58 25.26
N SER A 431 22.91 5.79 24.92
CA SER A 431 22.95 6.96 25.82
C SER A 431 21.59 7.62 26.02
N SER A 432 20.73 7.59 25.00
CA SER A 432 19.35 8.03 25.18
C SER A 432 18.60 7.03 26.08
N ASN A 433 17.82 7.55 27.03
CA ASN A 433 16.77 6.79 27.74
C ASN A 433 15.71 6.19 26.79
N TYR A 434 15.88 6.38 25.48
CA TYR A 434 15.08 5.80 24.45
C TYR A 434 15.49 4.33 24.24
N THR A 435 14.60 3.44 24.61
CA THR A 435 14.61 2.06 24.13
C THR A 435 14.05 2.05 22.71
N VAL A 436 14.89 2.39 21.71
CA VAL A 436 14.60 2.23 20.26
C VAL A 436 13.95 0.86 19.96
N PHE A 437 14.25 -0.13 20.81
CA PHE A 437 13.83 -1.53 20.72
C PHE A 437 12.70 -1.93 21.69
N SER A 438 12.06 -1.00 22.43
CA SER A 438 10.99 -1.33 23.39
C SER A 438 9.82 -0.33 23.49
N THR A 439 9.86 0.84 22.84
CA THR A 439 8.88 1.91 23.11
C THR A 439 7.44 1.55 22.72
N THR A 440 7.25 0.88 21.59
CA THR A 440 5.92 0.39 21.16
C THR A 440 5.36 -0.62 22.17
N GLN A 441 6.20 -1.55 22.66
CA GLN A 441 5.81 -2.51 23.69
C GLN A 441 5.56 -1.88 25.06
N SER A 442 6.33 -0.87 25.46
CA SER A 442 6.07 -0.18 26.73
C SER A 442 4.77 0.62 26.68
N LYS A 443 4.46 1.30 25.56
CA LYS A 443 3.19 2.01 25.35
C LYS A 443 2.01 1.01 25.37
N LEU A 444 2.13 -0.10 24.64
CA LEU A 444 1.13 -1.18 24.63
C LEU A 444 0.96 -1.80 26.02
N LYS A 445 2.05 -2.07 26.76
CA LYS A 445 2.01 -2.62 28.12
C LYS A 445 1.38 -1.65 29.13
N THR A 446 1.66 -0.35 29.03
CA THR A 446 0.99 0.67 29.87
C THR A 446 -0.49 0.79 29.52
N LYS A 447 -0.86 0.73 28.24
CA LYS A 447 -2.26 0.72 27.79
C LYS A 447 -2.99 -0.53 28.29
N LEU A 448 -2.35 -1.69 28.22
CA LEU A 448 -2.87 -2.97 28.71
C LEU A 448 -3.06 -2.94 30.23
N LYS A 449 -2.11 -2.37 30.99
CA LYS A 449 -2.26 -2.15 32.44
C LYS A 449 -3.39 -1.18 32.80
N ARG A 450 -3.61 -0.11 32.02
CA ARG A 450 -4.74 0.80 32.24
C ARG A 450 -6.07 0.13 31.98
N LEU A 451 -6.17 -0.65 30.89
CA LEU A 451 -7.38 -1.39 30.55
C LEU A 451 -7.68 -2.48 31.58
N SER A 452 -6.67 -3.19 32.09
CA SER A 452 -6.86 -4.21 33.13
C SER A 452 -7.36 -3.63 34.45
N ILE A 453 -6.90 -2.44 34.84
CA ILE A 453 -7.41 -1.72 36.02
C ILE A 453 -8.88 -1.35 35.83
N LYS A 454 -9.25 -0.82 34.65
CA LYS A 454 -10.64 -0.45 34.34
C LYS A 454 -11.57 -1.67 34.32
N GLN A 455 -11.08 -2.81 33.80
CA GLN A 455 -11.81 -4.08 33.81
C GLN A 455 -12.05 -4.59 35.24
N SER A 456 -11.04 -4.48 36.12
CA SER A 456 -11.18 -4.86 37.53
C SER A 456 -12.22 -4.01 38.26
N TYR A 457 -12.26 -2.70 37.99
CA TYR A 457 -13.23 -1.79 38.59
C TYR A 457 -14.67 -2.13 38.19
N LEU A 458 -14.92 -2.28 36.89
CA LEU A 458 -16.25 -2.61 36.36
C LEU A 458 -16.73 -4.00 36.77
N ASN A 459 -15.82 -4.97 36.94
CA ASN A 459 -16.17 -6.28 37.48
C ASN A 459 -16.62 -6.18 38.94
N GLY A 460 -15.97 -5.34 39.76
CA GLY A 460 -16.40 -5.06 41.13
C GLY A 460 -17.79 -4.39 41.18
N GLU A 461 -18.03 -3.41 40.31
CA GLU A 461 -19.33 -2.73 40.19
C GLU A 461 -20.45 -3.70 39.76
N LYS A 462 -20.14 -4.60 38.81
CA LYS A 462 -21.06 -5.66 38.39
C LYS A 462 -21.41 -6.62 39.53
N GLU A 463 -20.43 -7.03 40.33
CA GLU A 463 -20.67 -7.90 41.49
C GLU A 463 -21.57 -7.22 42.53
N GLN A 464 -21.37 -5.93 42.77
CA GLN A 464 -22.22 -5.14 43.68
C GLN A 464 -23.67 -5.07 43.16
N LEU A 465 -23.87 -4.74 41.88
CA LEU A 465 -25.20 -4.69 41.26
C LEU A 465 -25.91 -6.06 41.27
N LEU A 466 -25.16 -7.15 41.10
CA LEU A 466 -25.69 -8.52 41.22
C LEU A 466 -26.14 -8.86 42.65
N LEU A 467 -25.40 -8.39 43.67
CA LEU A 467 -25.79 -8.52 45.07
C LEU A 467 -27.06 -7.73 45.36
N GLU A 468 -27.15 -6.49 44.88
CA GLU A 468 -28.35 -5.65 45.00
C GLU A 468 -29.56 -6.26 44.29
N ALA A 469 -29.38 -6.80 43.08
CA ALA A 469 -30.43 -7.49 42.34
C ALA A 469 -30.93 -8.74 43.08
N LYS A 470 -30.04 -9.51 43.70
CA LYS A 470 -30.41 -10.65 44.57
C LYS A 470 -31.19 -10.19 45.81
N GLY A 471 -30.79 -9.06 46.42
CA GLY A 471 -31.50 -8.46 47.54
C GLY A 471 -32.91 -8.03 47.17
N LEU A 472 -33.04 -7.25 46.08
CA LEU A 472 -34.31 -6.76 45.57
C LEU A 472 -35.27 -7.90 45.18
N ASN A 473 -34.77 -8.98 44.56
CA ASN A 473 -35.58 -10.14 44.20
C ASN A 473 -36.12 -10.87 45.44
N LYS A 474 -35.30 -11.04 46.50
CA LYS A 474 -35.78 -11.63 47.76
C LYS A 474 -36.86 -10.77 48.43
N THR A 475 -36.70 -9.45 48.42
CA THR A 475 -37.69 -8.51 48.94
C THR A 475 -38.98 -8.55 48.13
N PHE A 476 -38.88 -8.66 46.80
CA PHE A 476 -40.02 -8.83 45.90
C PHE A 476 -40.79 -10.12 46.19
N GLU A 477 -40.10 -11.27 46.32
CA GLU A 477 -40.72 -12.56 46.68
C GLU A 477 -41.45 -12.50 48.05
N SER A 478 -40.89 -11.78 49.01
CA SER A 478 -41.52 -11.58 50.33
C SER A 478 -42.77 -10.68 50.30
N ILE A 479 -42.87 -9.76 49.35
CA ILE A 479 -43.99 -8.81 49.24
C ILE A 479 -45.14 -9.41 48.43
N VAL A 480 -44.81 -10.19 47.40
CA VAL A 480 -45.78 -10.98 46.64
C VAL A 480 -46.47 -12.01 47.53
N THR A 481 -45.76 -12.65 48.46
CA THR A 481 -46.36 -13.59 49.42
C THR A 481 -47.27 -12.91 50.46
N GLN A 482 -47.14 -11.59 50.65
CA GLN A 482 -47.96 -10.79 51.58
C GLN A 482 -49.12 -10.02 50.91
N ASN A 483 -49.34 -10.17 49.60
CA ASN A 483 -50.40 -9.48 48.82
C ASN A 483 -50.36 -7.93 48.95
N LEU A 484 -49.17 -7.33 48.98
CA LEU A 484 -48.98 -5.88 49.03
C LEU A 484 -48.57 -5.29 47.67
N ASP A 485 -48.82 -4.00 47.45
CA ASP A 485 -48.52 -3.29 46.19
C ASP A 485 -47.00 -3.12 45.98
N ALA A 486 -46.47 -3.69 44.90
CA ALA A 486 -45.04 -3.85 44.64
C ALA A 486 -44.49 -2.91 43.54
N THR A 487 -45.28 -1.93 43.11
CA THR A 487 -44.97 -1.03 41.98
C THR A 487 -43.64 -0.27 42.12
N LEU A 488 -43.28 0.21 43.31
CA LEU A 488 -42.00 0.92 43.57
C LEU A 488 -40.76 0.01 43.49
N LEU A 489 -40.92 -1.27 43.80
CA LEU A 489 -39.83 -2.25 43.72
C LEU A 489 -39.58 -2.72 42.29
N LEU A 490 -40.63 -2.81 41.47
CA LEU A 490 -40.51 -3.11 40.05
C LEU A 490 -39.70 -2.03 39.31
N ASP A 491 -39.89 -0.76 39.64
CA ASP A 491 -39.10 0.34 39.09
C ASP A 491 -37.61 0.21 39.51
N SER A 492 -37.36 -0.11 40.77
CA SER A 492 -35.99 -0.32 41.30
C SER A 492 -35.28 -1.52 40.66
N ILE A 493 -36.00 -2.62 40.42
CA ILE A 493 -35.50 -3.80 39.70
C ILE A 493 -35.20 -3.45 38.23
N SER A 494 -36.08 -2.68 37.57
CA SER A 494 -35.88 -2.25 36.19
C SER A 494 -34.63 -1.36 36.05
N LYS A 495 -34.42 -0.43 36.99
CA LYS A 495 -33.25 0.44 37.06
C LYS A 495 -31.97 -0.35 37.28
N ASN A 496 -31.94 -1.27 38.23
CA ASN A 496 -30.77 -2.12 38.47
C ASN A 496 -30.45 -2.97 37.22
N LYS A 497 -31.47 -3.58 36.58
CA LYS A 497 -31.29 -4.34 35.33
C LYS A 497 -30.72 -3.49 34.20
N SER A 498 -31.14 -2.23 34.08
CA SER A 498 -30.61 -1.28 33.09
C SER A 498 -29.13 -0.93 33.34
N LEU A 499 -28.75 -0.71 34.61
CA LEU A 499 -27.38 -0.45 35.02
C LEU A 499 -26.49 -1.67 34.78
N LEU A 500 -26.98 -2.86 35.12
CA LEU A 500 -26.27 -4.13 34.92
C LEU A 500 -26.00 -4.37 33.42
N ASN A 501 -26.99 -4.12 32.55
CA ASN A 501 -26.79 -4.16 31.10
C ASN A 501 -25.76 -3.13 30.61
N THR A 502 -25.77 -1.92 31.18
CA THR A 502 -24.81 -0.85 30.82
C THR A 502 -23.38 -1.25 31.16
N VAL A 503 -23.14 -1.69 32.40
CA VAL A 503 -21.82 -2.16 32.87
C VAL A 503 -21.34 -3.37 32.07
N GLN A 504 -22.25 -4.32 31.77
CA GLN A 504 -21.93 -5.50 30.97
C GLN A 504 -21.52 -5.13 29.53
N ASN A 505 -22.18 -4.14 28.94
CA ASN A 505 -21.81 -3.62 27.62
C ASN A 505 -20.45 -2.91 27.63
N GLU A 506 -20.10 -2.19 28.69
CA GLU A 506 -18.77 -1.58 28.84
C GLU A 506 -17.66 -2.60 29.00
N LEU A 507 -17.88 -3.65 29.80
CA LEU A 507 -16.92 -4.76 29.95
C LEU A 507 -16.61 -5.42 28.62
N VAL A 508 -17.65 -5.71 27.83
CA VAL A 508 -17.52 -6.33 26.51
C VAL A 508 -16.79 -5.41 25.52
N LYS A 509 -16.90 -4.08 25.66
CA LYS A 509 -16.09 -3.12 24.86
C LYS A 509 -14.62 -3.17 25.26
N ILE A 510 -14.32 -3.17 26.56
CA ILE A 510 -12.94 -3.18 27.07
C ILE A 510 -12.23 -4.50 26.75
N GLU A 511 -12.91 -5.64 26.87
CA GLU A 511 -12.34 -6.95 26.50
C GLU A 511 -11.91 -7.01 25.03
N ASN A 512 -12.70 -6.44 24.13
CA ASN A 512 -12.31 -6.34 22.72
C ASN A 512 -11.10 -5.44 22.51
N GLN A 513 -10.99 -4.33 23.26
CA GLN A 513 -9.81 -3.46 23.20
C GLN A 513 -8.56 -4.17 23.74
N VAL A 514 -8.68 -4.94 24.82
CA VAL A 514 -7.58 -5.74 25.37
C VAL A 514 -7.10 -6.78 24.34
N LYS A 515 -8.01 -7.56 23.76
CA LYS A 515 -7.67 -8.54 22.70
C LYS A 515 -7.01 -7.91 21.48
N GLY A 516 -7.44 -6.70 21.10
CA GLY A 516 -6.81 -5.94 20.02
C GLY A 516 -5.36 -5.55 20.34
N VAL A 517 -5.13 -5.00 21.53
CA VAL A 517 -3.80 -4.58 22.01
C VAL A 517 -2.88 -5.78 22.22
N GLU A 518 -3.39 -6.94 22.67
CA GLU A 518 -2.63 -8.18 22.80
C GLU A 518 -2.15 -8.72 21.44
N ARG A 519 -3.02 -8.74 20.43
CA ARG A 519 -2.64 -9.12 19.06
C ARG A 519 -1.56 -8.20 18.48
N GLU A 520 -1.65 -6.90 18.76
CA GLU A 520 -0.61 -5.93 18.38
C GLU A 520 0.71 -6.18 19.11
N TYR A 521 0.64 -6.53 20.40
CA TYR A 521 1.81 -6.88 21.20
C TYR A 521 2.53 -8.13 20.66
N GLU A 522 1.80 -9.18 20.32
CA GLU A 522 2.38 -10.41 19.73
C GLU A 522 3.03 -10.16 18.36
N LYS A 523 2.40 -9.35 17.49
CA LYS A 523 2.96 -8.97 16.18
C LYS A 523 4.23 -8.11 16.28
N SER A 524 4.48 -7.47 17.41
CA SER A 524 5.63 -6.57 17.59
C SER A 524 6.99 -7.30 17.69
N GLY A 525 7.00 -8.61 17.99
CA GLY A 525 8.21 -9.45 18.10
C GLY A 525 9.02 -9.22 19.38
N LYS A 526 9.92 -10.16 19.77
CA LYS A 526 10.70 -10.03 21.02
C LYS A 526 11.63 -8.79 20.98
N PRO A 527 11.68 -7.98 22.05
CA PRO A 527 12.62 -6.86 22.14
C PRO A 527 14.05 -7.42 22.16
N ILE A 528 14.91 -6.86 21.32
CA ILE A 528 16.31 -7.25 21.27
C ILE A 528 17.04 -6.48 22.38
N ASP A 529 17.66 -7.20 23.31
CA ASP A 529 18.36 -6.61 24.44
C ASP A 529 19.52 -5.71 24.00
N LYS A 530 19.61 -4.50 24.57
CA LYS A 530 20.67 -3.50 24.28
C LYS A 530 22.09 -4.10 24.41
N ARG A 531 22.28 -5.04 25.34
CA ARG A 531 23.57 -5.73 25.59
C ARG A 531 23.92 -6.73 24.49
N ILE A 532 22.92 -7.44 23.96
CA ILE A 532 23.09 -8.41 22.86
C ILE A 532 23.43 -7.68 21.56
N ILE A 533 22.77 -6.56 21.28
CA ILE A 533 23.03 -5.72 20.10
C ILE A 533 24.50 -5.28 20.06
N LYS A 534 25.04 -4.78 21.18
CA LYS A 534 26.44 -4.33 21.25
C LYS A 534 27.45 -5.46 21.12
N LYS A 535 27.14 -6.65 21.66
CA LYS A 535 28.02 -7.83 21.61
C LYS A 535 28.06 -8.44 20.20
N GLU A 536 26.90 -8.62 19.58
CA GLU A 536 26.77 -9.29 18.28
C GLU A 536 27.08 -8.36 17.09
N LEU A 537 26.87 -7.04 17.19
CA LEU A 537 27.34 -6.12 16.13
C LEU A 537 28.87 -5.95 16.14
N ARG A 538 29.52 -6.27 17.27
CA ARG A 538 30.98 -6.27 17.42
C ARG A 538 31.61 -7.64 17.20
N SER A 539 30.83 -8.70 16.91
CA SER A 539 31.37 -10.03 16.70
C SER A 539 32.23 -10.09 15.43
N GLU A 540 33.31 -10.88 15.46
CA GLU A 540 34.13 -11.16 14.28
C GLU A 540 33.40 -12.03 13.25
N ASP A 541 32.40 -12.79 13.69
CA ASP A 541 31.54 -13.62 12.84
C ASP A 541 30.63 -12.75 11.96
N TYR A 542 30.86 -12.82 10.64
CA TYR A 542 30.13 -12.06 9.62
C TYR A 542 28.64 -12.38 9.60
N SER A 543 28.28 -13.67 9.77
CA SER A 543 26.90 -14.14 9.64
C SER A 543 26.03 -13.66 10.80
N LYS A 544 26.57 -13.70 12.02
CA LYS A 544 25.88 -13.18 13.22
C LYS A 544 25.67 -11.67 13.13
N ARG A 545 26.69 -10.93 12.70
CA ARG A 545 26.59 -9.49 12.47
C ARG A 545 25.52 -9.16 11.43
N LEU A 546 25.46 -9.90 10.32
CA LEU A 546 24.47 -9.69 9.27
C LEU A 546 23.02 -9.94 9.76
N LEU A 547 22.78 -11.04 10.47
CA LEU A 547 21.47 -11.35 11.06
C LEU A 547 21.01 -10.25 12.02
N MET A 548 21.93 -9.75 12.85
CA MET A 548 21.62 -8.65 13.77
C MET A 548 21.40 -7.33 13.06
N ARG A 549 22.16 -7.01 12.00
CA ARG A 549 21.91 -5.83 11.15
C ARG A 549 20.52 -5.89 10.52
N LYS A 550 20.08 -7.07 10.05
CA LYS A 550 18.72 -7.30 9.52
C LYS A 550 17.66 -7.04 10.59
N ALA A 551 17.84 -7.60 11.79
CA ALA A 551 16.90 -7.46 12.89
C ALA A 551 16.76 -5.99 13.36
N VAL A 552 17.88 -5.27 13.46
CA VAL A 552 17.87 -3.83 13.78
C VAL A 552 17.23 -3.01 12.65
N ASN A 553 17.51 -3.30 11.37
CA ASN A 553 16.88 -2.60 10.25
C ASN A 553 15.36 -2.77 10.25
N GLN A 554 14.85 -3.96 10.57
CA GLN A 554 13.41 -4.22 10.64
C GLN A 554 12.74 -3.36 11.73
N GLN A 555 13.37 -3.23 12.89
CA GLN A 555 12.88 -2.38 13.98
C GLN A 555 12.94 -0.89 13.60
N LEU A 556 14.03 -0.43 12.98
CA LEU A 556 14.15 0.96 12.53
C LEU A 556 13.09 1.32 11.49
N ARG A 557 12.78 0.43 10.56
CA ARG A 557 11.72 0.70 9.57
C ARG A 557 10.32 0.81 10.17
N LYS A 558 10.06 0.13 11.28
CA LYS A 558 8.78 0.22 11.99
C LYS A 558 8.68 1.52 12.80
N ASN A 559 9.78 1.93 13.42
CA ASN A 559 9.74 2.98 14.45
C ASN A 559 10.22 4.33 13.96
N VAL A 560 10.98 4.42 12.86
CA VAL A 560 11.49 5.68 12.33
C VAL A 560 10.46 6.30 11.40
N VAL A 561 9.99 7.49 11.78
CA VAL A 561 9.12 8.33 10.94
C VAL A 561 9.96 9.03 9.88
N HIS A 562 11.05 9.67 10.29
CA HIS A 562 11.94 10.40 9.39
C HIS A 562 13.37 10.48 9.93
N MET A 563 14.35 10.33 9.06
CA MET A 563 15.78 10.36 9.41
C MET A 563 16.62 11.03 8.32
N GLU A 564 17.26 12.15 8.67
CA GLU A 564 18.12 12.94 7.78
C GLU A 564 19.56 12.96 8.27
N VAL A 565 20.49 12.96 7.33
CA VAL A 565 21.93 13.08 7.60
C VAL A 565 22.51 14.23 6.78
N CYS A 566 23.17 15.14 7.48
CA CYS A 566 24.00 16.19 6.90
C CYS A 566 25.46 15.75 6.94
N SER A 567 26.16 15.85 5.81
CA SER A 567 27.58 15.49 5.72
C SER A 567 28.32 16.49 4.85
N THR A 568 28.29 17.76 5.23
CA THR A 568 29.08 18.79 4.54
C THR A 568 30.47 18.88 5.17
N LYS A 569 31.39 19.61 4.53
CA LYS A 569 32.74 19.86 5.07
C LYS A 569 32.70 20.55 6.44
N LEU A 570 31.70 21.39 6.68
CA LEU A 570 31.56 22.21 7.89
C LEU A 570 30.61 21.61 8.93
N LEU A 571 29.63 20.80 8.51
CA LEU A 571 28.57 20.30 9.38
C LEU A 571 28.28 18.82 9.15
N LYS A 572 28.34 18.04 10.24
CA LYS A 572 28.17 16.59 10.25
C LYS A 572 27.24 16.13 11.37
N PHE A 573 25.94 16.10 11.08
CA PHE A 573 24.90 15.80 12.05
C PHE A 573 23.80 14.92 11.49
N VAL A 574 23.03 14.32 12.40
CA VAL A 574 21.87 13.48 12.11
C VAL A 574 20.66 14.06 12.83
N ILE A 575 19.53 14.11 12.13
CA ILE A 575 18.22 14.42 12.71
C ILE A 575 17.34 13.17 12.57
N VAL A 576 16.76 12.70 13.67
CA VAL A 576 15.89 11.51 13.72
C VAL A 576 14.60 11.82 14.46
N CYS A 577 13.46 11.41 13.90
CA CYS A 577 12.18 11.35 14.61
C CYS A 577 11.64 9.93 14.53
N PHE A 578 11.23 9.42 15.69
CA PHE A 578 10.60 8.11 15.80
C PHE A 578 9.08 8.27 15.98
N ASP A 579 8.38 7.15 16.18
CA ASP A 579 6.94 7.02 16.49
C ASP A 579 6.49 7.69 17.82
N ASP A 580 7.41 8.36 18.50
CA ASP A 580 7.17 9.09 19.73
C ASP A 580 7.07 10.60 19.52
N TYR A 581 7.15 11.06 18.27
CA TYR A 581 7.05 12.47 17.90
C TYR A 581 8.06 13.35 18.62
N VAL A 582 9.23 12.78 18.96
CA VAL A 582 10.36 13.51 19.52
C VAL A 582 11.45 13.63 18.46
N ILE A 583 11.70 14.86 18.02
CA ILE A 583 12.84 15.17 17.15
C ILE A 583 14.11 15.11 17.99
N ARG A 584 15.08 14.35 17.49
CA ARG A 584 16.39 14.16 18.12
C ARG A 584 17.49 14.51 17.15
N THR A 585 18.48 15.21 17.65
CA THR A 585 19.69 15.56 16.90
C THR A 585 20.89 14.89 17.54
N TYR A 586 21.91 14.53 16.76
CA TYR A 586 23.24 14.17 17.26
C TYR A 586 24.31 14.34 16.18
N ALA A 587 25.53 14.68 16.59
CA ALA A 587 26.70 14.65 15.71
C ALA A 587 27.24 13.21 15.63
N TYR A 588 27.64 12.76 14.45
CA TYR A 588 28.23 11.42 14.28
C TYR A 588 29.77 11.42 14.31
N GLN A 589 30.37 12.61 14.37
CA GLN A 589 31.80 12.86 14.59
C GLN A 589 31.91 13.87 15.73
N ASP A 590 32.71 13.56 16.73
CA ASP A 590 32.77 14.35 17.98
C ASP A 590 33.33 15.76 17.70
N GLU A 591 34.13 15.95 16.65
CA GLU A 591 34.74 17.24 16.26
C GLU A 591 33.72 18.27 15.74
N PHE A 592 32.54 17.81 15.31
CA PHE A 592 31.47 18.65 14.77
C PHE A 592 30.32 18.86 15.75
N SER A 593 30.51 18.45 17.01
CA SER A 593 29.52 18.55 18.05
C SER A 593 29.28 20.02 18.44
N SER A 594 28.02 20.43 18.49
CA SER A 594 27.59 21.73 19.02
C SER A 594 26.49 21.57 20.06
N ASP A 595 26.26 22.58 20.90
CA ASP A 595 25.21 22.57 21.93
C ASP A 595 23.80 22.41 21.35
N LEU A 596 23.59 22.77 20.07
CA LEU A 596 22.34 22.55 19.36
C LEU A 596 22.11 21.08 18.97
N MET A 597 23.15 20.24 19.01
CA MET A 597 23.12 18.89 18.47
C MET A 597 22.77 17.80 19.48
N PHE A 598 22.49 18.08 20.76
CA PHE A 598 22.03 17.07 21.73
C PHE A 598 20.60 17.31 22.24
N ASN A 599 19.70 17.67 21.34
CA ASN A 599 18.35 18.09 21.69
C ASN A 599 17.32 16.98 21.56
N PHE A 600 16.43 16.92 22.56
CA PHE A 600 15.20 16.14 22.53
C PHE A 600 14.03 17.13 22.50
N ILE A 601 13.38 17.25 21.35
CA ILE A 601 12.27 18.19 21.15
C ILE A 601 11.00 17.36 21.06
N LYS A 602 10.25 17.31 22.15
CA LYS A 602 8.96 16.60 22.19
C LYS A 602 7.90 17.47 21.53
N ILE A 603 7.30 16.98 20.46
CA ILE A 603 6.16 17.61 19.81
C ILE A 603 4.91 17.18 20.58
N ASN A 604 4.18 18.13 21.16
CA ASN A 604 2.87 17.83 21.74
C ASN A 604 1.83 17.75 20.61
N VAL A 605 1.18 16.59 20.47
CA VAL A 605 0.23 16.22 19.38
C VAL A 605 -1.19 16.00 19.92
N GLU A 606 -1.47 16.37 21.18
CA GLU A 606 -2.73 16.02 21.87
C GLU A 606 -4.04 16.46 21.16
N ASN A 607 -3.98 17.42 20.21
CA ASN A 607 -5.14 17.98 19.51
C ASN A 607 -5.05 17.94 17.97
N LEU A 608 -4.13 17.16 17.37
CA LEU A 608 -3.90 17.13 15.92
C LEU A 608 -4.29 15.76 15.33
N ASP A 609 -4.91 15.76 14.15
CA ASP A 609 -5.11 14.54 13.37
C ASP A 609 -3.76 13.95 12.91
N GLU A 610 -3.71 12.64 12.63
CA GLU A 610 -2.47 11.95 12.27
C GLU A 610 -1.78 12.57 11.04
N SER A 611 -2.54 13.01 10.04
CA SER A 611 -2.01 13.70 8.86
C SER A 611 -1.44 15.08 9.18
N GLU A 612 -2.15 15.86 10.01
CA GLU A 612 -1.72 17.22 10.39
C GLU A 612 -0.47 17.18 11.28
N ALA A 613 -0.37 16.16 12.13
CA ALA A 613 0.82 15.87 12.91
C ALA A 613 2.03 15.60 12.01
N TYR A 614 1.88 14.79 10.97
CA TYR A 614 2.94 14.52 10.00
C TYR A 614 3.39 15.77 9.25
N ASP A 615 2.48 16.62 8.81
CA ASP A 615 2.82 17.87 8.12
C ASP A 615 3.55 18.87 9.03
N LEU A 616 3.08 19.02 10.28
CA LEU A 616 3.75 19.83 11.29
C LEU A 616 5.16 19.31 11.57
N ILE A 617 5.35 17.99 11.65
CA ILE A 617 6.66 17.37 11.85
C ILE A 617 7.59 17.73 10.69
N ILE A 618 7.15 17.58 9.44
CA ILE A 618 7.96 17.93 8.26
C ILE A 618 8.38 19.40 8.30
N HIS A 619 7.46 20.30 8.68
CA HIS A 619 7.76 21.73 8.82
C HIS A 619 8.79 21.99 9.92
N LEU A 620 8.64 21.39 11.10
CA LEU A 620 9.58 21.52 12.21
C LEU A 620 10.95 20.94 11.86
N PHE A 621 11.03 19.82 11.12
CA PHE A 621 12.28 19.26 10.63
C PHE A 621 13.04 20.23 9.74
N LYS A 622 12.33 20.91 8.82
CA LYS A 622 12.94 21.92 7.94
C LYS A 622 13.55 23.06 8.75
N GLU A 623 12.84 23.53 9.77
CA GLU A 623 13.29 24.63 10.63
C GLU A 623 14.45 24.25 11.55
N VAL A 624 14.43 23.02 12.11
CA VAL A 624 15.57 22.47 12.85
C VAL A 624 16.78 22.35 11.94
N ARG A 625 16.60 21.92 10.68
CA ARG A 625 17.68 21.84 9.71
C ARG A 625 18.30 23.20 9.41
N ILE A 626 17.49 24.23 9.17
CA ILE A 626 17.96 25.62 8.91
C ILE A 626 18.69 26.18 10.13
N SER A 627 18.19 25.89 11.33
CA SER A 627 18.84 26.32 12.57
C SER A 627 20.18 25.63 12.79
N LEU A 628 20.28 24.33 12.48
CA LEU A 628 21.54 23.57 12.56
C LEU A 628 22.53 23.91 11.43
N SER A 629 22.06 24.42 10.29
CA SER A 629 22.93 24.94 9.22
C SER A 629 23.48 26.34 9.50
N GLY A 630 23.01 27.00 10.57
CA GLY A 630 23.45 28.34 10.94
C GLY A 630 22.86 29.45 10.05
N GLU A 631 21.81 29.15 9.29
CA GLU A 631 21.10 30.13 8.44
C GLU A 631 20.19 31.07 9.24
N ASN A 632 19.78 30.66 10.45
CA ASN A 632 18.98 31.45 11.39
C ASN A 632 19.81 31.97 12.57
N ALA A 633 19.36 33.04 13.22
CA ALA A 633 19.96 33.62 14.43
C ALA A 633 19.72 32.79 15.73
N VAL A 634 19.63 31.46 15.61
CA VAL A 634 19.40 30.54 16.72
C VAL A 634 20.75 29.98 17.16
N ILE A 635 21.23 30.42 18.32
CA ILE A 635 22.58 30.10 18.80
C ILE A 635 22.51 29.05 19.93
N THR A 636 21.49 29.13 20.79
CA THR A 636 21.35 28.22 21.93
C THR A 636 20.16 27.26 21.80
N ASN A 637 20.18 26.18 22.60
CA ASN A 637 19.06 25.25 22.72
C ASN A 637 17.76 25.96 23.16
N PHE A 638 17.88 26.98 24.01
CA PHE A 638 16.74 27.77 24.46
C PHE A 638 16.11 28.54 23.29
N ASP A 639 16.92 29.22 22.49
CA ASP A 639 16.46 29.96 21.31
C ASP A 639 15.76 29.04 20.31
N LEU A 640 16.28 27.82 20.12
CA LEU A 640 15.68 26.82 19.24
C LEU A 640 14.29 26.40 19.72
N LYS A 641 14.12 26.19 21.03
CA LYS A 641 12.80 25.85 21.61
C LYS A 641 11.80 26.99 21.44
N VAL A 642 12.22 28.24 21.65
CA VAL A 642 11.37 29.43 21.47
C VAL A 642 10.95 29.58 20.00
N HIS A 643 11.90 29.47 19.07
CA HIS A 643 11.64 29.55 17.63
C HIS A 643 10.62 28.50 17.17
N LEU A 644 10.82 27.23 17.56
CA LEU A 644 9.92 26.14 17.20
C LEU A 644 8.54 26.26 17.85
N SER A 645 8.45 26.80 19.08
CA SER A 645 7.16 27.08 19.72
C SER A 645 6.38 28.13 18.94
N GLY A 646 7.03 29.21 18.49
CA GLY A 646 6.39 30.24 17.69
C GLY A 646 5.91 29.74 16.32
N ILE A 647 6.65 28.83 15.68
CA ILE A 647 6.21 28.19 14.42
C ILE A 647 5.00 27.30 14.65
N LYS A 648 5.01 26.52 15.73
CA LYS A 648 3.86 25.67 16.09
C LYS A 648 2.60 26.51 16.33
N GLU A 649 2.71 27.63 17.03
CA GLU A 649 1.58 28.53 17.27
C GLU A 649 1.04 29.17 15.98
N LYS A 650 1.91 29.45 14.99
CA LYS A 650 1.48 29.94 13.67
C LYS A 650 0.82 28.86 12.82
N TYR A 651 1.19 27.59 13.00
CA TYR A 651 0.63 26.47 12.24
C TYR A 651 -0.75 26.04 12.79
N LEU A 652 -0.98 26.22 14.09
CA LEU A 652 -2.25 25.90 14.76
C LEU A 652 -3.31 27.02 14.69
N LYS A 653 -2.93 28.21 14.22
CA LYS A 653 -3.81 29.35 13.95
C LYS A 653 -4.17 29.35 12.47
#